data_AF-A0A261AMC7-F1
#
_entry.id   AF-A0A261AMC7-F1
#
_cell.length_a   1.000
_cell.length_b   1.000
_cell.length_c   1.000
_cell.angle_alpha   90.00
_cell.angle_beta   90.00
_cell.angle_gamma   90.00
#
_symmetry.space_group_name_H-M   'P 1'
#
loop_
_entity.id
_entity.type
_entity.pdbx_description
1 polymer ?
#
loop_
_entity_poly.entity_id
_entity_poly.type
_entity_poly.pdbx_seq_one_letter_code
_entity_poly.pdbx_strand_id
1 'polypeptide(L)'
;MILRLLVTFLWLILISQSKLDSCEQWIKQLGDLDFFTEAQIRMVCMHQKEWVKDRDEEAGRKFLEVTTDNQLKYLRHVEQCTRENCVRDARRKKRAPTKSIRKEIRMMSPTELRDLGIAMNGLKNRQIDNITAWDLHTLVHYPDSAPGAHWGPAFLPWHREFLRQFEIALQTEVPSVTLPYWDSTLDQGLPEEADSVLWTDELLGNGNGYVKTGPFANWDTNVLMPLSQIPVKKLYRSTGGREQDRLMTPKDANWIITRKNFSQLTFCHDKTFESMHGLSHVWVGGFMYVIRVSPNDPTFYMHHAFIDNLWEKFRQNSQTRDEREVQWATKNCNDNHGFDVQMKPFTIQNRDGLSNQYTDEWYEYQPVRHCSAEDATCDSPFYWCDMKLWRCRSRVVYGGNCTGYEGTQICYNSVCSQGKCVVPPRIRSATKSRIEDGNLSFKERVWAKTVLLDKDGKGIEDDLSRIVITDLDTNQTQIVFHSGETEFPEIPGTVYLSLPKPRAGKMSRVSMEARDQFGRYCQAQCMNSTSERYQVCQPFLNISLNSEMSSPVSFTHSISSRTFLNLDLSVHPRQMHPEMPYIVFVCSRKLVTSAMIKQAAEVVRAPTSTENYVFFRVAVFREETSNYQIEVSPYSDVGPIFSSSIEKAASAFDPNIVYVQAPNPELHKEGVRVRVSILTNNNRVQCQIKCTEKDGSMHECNGDVDLHSDSTLSQEDVFTSDPHSLPVLGWNMKGHPSFWRHKMPFLSFHC
;
A
#
# COMPACT_ATOMS: atom_id res chain seq x y z
N MET A 1 -40.28 -4.67 -7.02
CA MET A 1 -39.00 -4.19 -6.44
C MET A 1 -39.00 -4.24 -4.91
N ILE A 2 -40.03 -3.71 -4.23
CA ILE A 2 -40.15 -3.71 -2.75
C ILE A 2 -40.25 -5.12 -2.14
N LEU A 3 -40.93 -6.07 -2.80
CA LEU A 3 -41.05 -7.45 -2.31
C LEU A 3 -39.74 -8.27 -2.41
N ARG A 4 -38.85 -7.94 -3.36
CA ARG A 4 -37.52 -8.58 -3.46
C ARG A 4 -36.56 -8.05 -2.41
N LEU A 5 -36.61 -6.74 -2.11
CA LEU A 5 -35.84 -6.11 -1.04
C LEU A 5 -36.20 -6.67 0.34
N LEU A 6 -37.50 -6.84 0.64
CA LEU A 6 -37.98 -7.41 1.91
C LEU A 6 -37.56 -8.87 2.12
N VAL A 7 -37.54 -9.70 1.07
CA VAL A 7 -37.09 -11.09 1.19
C VAL A 7 -35.58 -11.17 1.39
N THR A 8 -34.76 -10.36 0.73
CA THR A 8 -33.31 -10.26 1.05
C THR A 8 -33.04 -9.67 2.44
N PHE A 9 -33.84 -8.70 2.91
CA PHE A 9 -33.68 -8.10 4.24
C PHE A 9 -34.07 -9.08 5.35
N LEU A 10 -35.17 -9.84 5.20
CA LEU A 10 -35.55 -10.89 6.15
C LEU A 10 -34.60 -12.10 6.11
N TRP A 11 -34.03 -12.44 4.96
CA TRP A 11 -33.00 -13.48 4.86
C TRP A 11 -31.66 -13.04 5.49
N LEU A 12 -31.27 -11.77 5.33
CA LEU A 12 -30.13 -11.18 6.02
C LEU A 12 -30.35 -11.08 7.54
N ILE A 13 -31.56 -10.75 8.00
CA ILE A 13 -31.90 -10.69 9.43
C ILE A 13 -31.96 -12.09 10.05
N LEU A 14 -32.53 -13.09 9.38
CA LEU A 14 -32.62 -14.49 9.86
C LEU A 14 -31.27 -15.24 9.80
N ILE A 15 -30.40 -14.91 8.84
CA ILE A 15 -29.00 -15.39 8.83
C ILE A 15 -28.14 -14.64 9.85
N SER A 16 -28.47 -13.37 10.17
CA SER A 16 -27.78 -12.63 11.24
C SER A 16 -28.15 -13.17 12.62
N GLN A 17 -29.42 -13.44 12.90
CA GLN A 17 -29.88 -13.76 14.26
C GLN A 17 -29.50 -15.16 14.76
N SER A 18 -29.34 -16.16 13.88
CA SER A 18 -28.92 -17.52 14.29
C SER A 18 -27.40 -17.74 14.28
N LYS A 19 -26.63 -16.83 13.65
CA LYS A 19 -25.15 -16.91 13.53
C LYS A 19 -24.40 -15.93 14.43
N LEU A 20 -25.08 -14.91 14.97
CA LEU A 20 -24.55 -13.94 15.93
C LEU A 20 -24.36 -14.52 17.35
N ASP A 21 -25.17 -15.51 17.76
CA ASP A 21 -25.26 -15.94 19.16
C ASP A 21 -23.95 -16.45 19.81
N SER A 22 -23.03 -17.06 19.06
CA SER A 22 -21.77 -17.59 19.63
C SER A 22 -20.68 -16.53 19.83
N CYS A 23 -20.59 -15.53 18.95
CA CYS A 23 -19.62 -14.44 19.12
C CYS A 23 -20.12 -13.43 20.17
N GLU A 24 -21.43 -13.20 20.27
CA GLU A 24 -22.02 -12.38 21.34
C GLU A 24 -21.73 -12.94 22.74
N GLN A 25 -21.66 -14.27 22.89
CA GLN A 25 -21.22 -14.89 24.15
C GLN A 25 -19.75 -14.59 24.46
N TRP A 26 -18.89 -14.51 23.45
CA TRP A 26 -17.48 -14.16 23.67
C TRP A 26 -17.33 -12.68 24.03
N ILE A 27 -18.13 -11.80 23.40
CA ILE A 27 -18.18 -10.39 23.75
C ILE A 27 -18.51 -10.22 25.24
N LYS A 28 -19.51 -10.95 25.73
CA LYS A 28 -19.87 -10.96 27.16
C LYS A 28 -18.76 -11.51 28.06
N GLN A 29 -18.01 -12.53 27.62
CA GLN A 29 -16.97 -13.16 28.43
C GLN A 29 -15.64 -12.37 28.46
N LEU A 30 -15.26 -11.76 27.34
CA LEU A 30 -13.98 -11.08 27.18
C LEU A 30 -14.09 -9.56 27.34
N GLY A 31 -15.27 -8.98 27.15
CA GLY A 31 -15.51 -7.54 27.29
C GLY A 31 -15.27 -7.03 28.71
N ASP A 32 -15.44 -7.88 29.72
CA ASP A 32 -15.25 -7.54 31.13
C ASP A 32 -13.77 -7.44 31.56
N LEU A 33 -12.82 -7.85 30.70
CA LEU A 33 -11.40 -7.99 31.08
C LEU A 33 -10.51 -6.79 30.68
N ASP A 34 -11.06 -5.71 30.11
CA ASP A 34 -10.33 -4.49 29.67
C ASP A 34 -9.15 -4.73 28.70
N PHE A 35 -9.00 -5.93 28.14
CA PHE A 35 -7.92 -6.27 27.20
C PHE A 35 -8.30 -6.05 25.74
N PHE A 36 -9.59 -6.22 25.42
CA PHE A 36 -10.08 -6.23 24.04
C PHE A 36 -11.26 -5.29 23.86
N THR A 37 -11.32 -4.69 22.68
CA THR A 37 -12.54 -4.03 22.20
C THR A 37 -13.52 -5.05 21.63
N GLU A 38 -14.80 -4.70 21.55
CA GLU A 38 -15.82 -5.56 20.93
C GLU A 38 -15.45 -5.96 19.49
N ALA A 39 -14.92 -5.00 18.72
CA ALA A 39 -14.47 -5.24 17.34
C ALA A 39 -13.33 -6.27 17.27
N GLN A 40 -12.39 -6.24 18.21
CA GLN A 40 -11.33 -7.24 18.31
C GLN A 40 -11.90 -8.63 18.64
N ILE A 41 -12.84 -8.72 19.58
CA ILE A 41 -13.45 -10.00 19.97
C ILE A 41 -14.22 -10.62 18.79
N ARG A 42 -15.01 -9.82 18.06
CA ARG A 42 -15.73 -10.28 16.86
C ARG A 42 -14.78 -10.85 15.82
N MET A 43 -13.65 -10.19 15.59
CA MET A 43 -12.64 -10.64 14.64
C MET A 43 -12.02 -11.99 15.04
N VAL A 44 -11.58 -12.13 16.29
CA VAL A 44 -11.01 -13.41 16.79
C VAL A 44 -12.02 -14.54 16.62
N CYS A 45 -13.30 -14.29 16.94
CA CYS A 45 -14.37 -15.26 16.72
C CYS A 45 -14.53 -15.67 15.25
N MET A 46 -14.43 -14.71 14.32
CA MET A 46 -14.49 -15.00 12.89
C MET A 46 -13.28 -15.83 12.41
N HIS A 47 -12.07 -15.51 12.88
CA HIS A 47 -10.87 -16.27 12.52
C HIS A 47 -10.93 -17.70 13.04
N GLN A 48 -11.46 -17.90 14.25
CA GLN A 48 -11.68 -19.23 14.82
C GLN A 48 -12.68 -20.05 14.00
N LYS A 49 -13.79 -19.43 13.58
CA LYS A 49 -14.77 -20.08 12.70
C LYS A 49 -14.17 -20.49 11.37
N GLU A 50 -13.38 -19.62 10.73
CA GLU A 50 -12.74 -19.97 9.45
C GLU A 50 -11.71 -21.08 9.63
N TRP A 51 -10.90 -21.06 10.70
CA TRP A 51 -9.96 -22.14 10.99
C TRP A 51 -10.66 -23.49 11.18
N VAL A 52 -11.73 -23.52 11.98
CA VAL A 52 -12.50 -24.75 12.22
C VAL A 52 -13.13 -25.25 10.93
N LYS A 53 -13.70 -24.34 10.14
CA LYS A 53 -14.29 -24.66 8.83
C LYS A 53 -13.24 -25.25 7.88
N ASP A 54 -12.10 -24.57 7.69
CA ASP A 54 -11.02 -25.04 6.81
C ASP A 54 -10.51 -26.41 7.27
N ARG A 55 -10.30 -26.60 8.58
CA ARG A 55 -9.88 -27.88 9.14
C ARG A 55 -10.89 -28.99 8.84
N ASP A 56 -12.18 -28.74 9.05
CA ASP A 56 -13.24 -29.76 8.95
C ASP A 56 -13.62 -30.04 7.47
N GLU A 57 -13.62 -29.04 6.60
CA GLU A 57 -13.86 -29.17 5.16
C GLU A 57 -12.67 -29.80 4.42
N GLU A 58 -11.43 -29.47 4.80
CA GLU A 58 -10.21 -30.03 4.21
C GLU A 58 -9.74 -31.34 4.87
N ALA A 59 -10.37 -31.79 5.96
CA ALA A 59 -10.07 -33.06 6.65
C ALA A 59 -10.07 -34.31 5.74
N GLY A 60 -10.69 -34.21 4.55
CA GLY A 60 -10.70 -35.25 3.51
C GLY A 60 -9.55 -35.20 2.50
N ARG A 61 -8.76 -34.12 2.43
CA ARG A 61 -7.52 -34.03 1.62
C ARG A 61 -6.35 -34.05 2.59
N LYS A 62 -5.74 -35.21 2.83
CA LYS A 62 -4.61 -35.26 3.77
C LYS A 62 -3.44 -34.49 3.17
N PHE A 63 -2.82 -33.61 3.94
CA PHE A 63 -1.49 -33.04 3.65
C PHE A 63 -0.51 -34.11 3.10
N LEU A 64 -0.56 -35.33 3.65
CA LEU A 64 0.22 -36.50 3.23
C LEU A 64 -0.13 -37.06 1.83
N GLU A 65 -1.31 -36.79 1.28
CA GLU A 65 -1.74 -37.26 -0.05
C GLU A 65 -1.29 -36.31 -1.18
N VAL A 66 -0.91 -35.07 -0.85
CA VAL A 66 -0.44 -34.06 -1.81
C VAL A 66 1.08 -33.80 -1.69
N THR A 67 1.70 -34.25 -0.60
CA THR A 67 3.15 -34.10 -0.35
C THR A 67 3.93 -35.22 -1.04
N THR A 68 4.99 -34.87 -1.78
CA THR A 68 5.83 -35.86 -2.47
C THR A 68 6.77 -36.59 -1.51
N ASP A 69 7.33 -37.73 -1.93
CA ASP A 69 8.31 -38.49 -1.14
C ASP A 69 9.56 -37.66 -0.79
N ASN A 70 10.03 -36.79 -1.69
CA ASN A 70 11.20 -35.95 -1.43
C ASN A 70 10.88 -34.87 -0.39
N GLN A 71 9.69 -34.28 -0.45
CA GLN A 71 9.21 -33.30 0.52
C GLN A 71 9.05 -33.94 1.90
N LEU A 72 8.45 -35.13 1.99
CA LEU A 72 8.35 -35.89 3.24
C LEU A 72 9.71 -36.27 3.79
N LYS A 73 10.65 -36.70 2.93
CA LYS A 73 12.03 -37.02 3.33
C LYS A 73 12.74 -35.80 3.92
N TYR A 74 12.55 -34.62 3.33
CA TYR A 74 13.08 -33.37 3.88
C TYR A 74 12.50 -33.07 5.26
N LEU A 75 11.17 -33.08 5.41
CA LEU A 75 10.52 -32.77 6.69
C LEU A 75 10.93 -33.76 7.79
N ARG A 76 10.95 -35.07 7.49
CA ARG A 76 11.41 -36.10 8.44
C ARG A 76 12.88 -35.92 8.82
N HIS A 77 13.73 -35.49 7.88
CA HIS A 77 15.13 -35.22 8.18
C HIS A 77 15.28 -34.04 9.13
N VAL A 78 14.52 -32.96 8.95
CA VAL A 78 14.53 -31.80 9.85
C VAL A 78 14.03 -32.19 11.24
N GLU A 79 12.96 -32.98 11.33
CA GLU A 79 12.43 -33.49 12.60
C GLU A 79 13.45 -34.39 13.32
N GLN A 80 14.06 -35.35 12.61
CA GLN A 80 15.11 -36.21 13.18
C GLN A 80 16.30 -35.37 13.68
N CYS A 81 16.77 -34.42 12.86
CA CYS A 81 17.88 -33.56 13.22
C CYS A 81 17.57 -32.68 14.44
N THR A 82 16.32 -32.27 14.60
CA THR A 82 15.85 -31.51 15.76
C THR A 82 16.05 -32.30 17.05
N ARG A 83 15.68 -33.59 17.05
CA ARG A 83 15.83 -34.49 18.21
C ARG A 83 17.28 -34.84 18.51
N GLU A 84 18.07 -35.03 17.46
CA GLU A 84 19.50 -35.35 17.59
C GLU A 84 20.36 -34.09 17.84
N ASN A 85 19.77 -32.89 17.80
CA ASN A 85 20.46 -31.61 17.75
C ASN A 85 21.64 -31.64 16.76
N CYS A 86 21.36 -32.08 15.54
CA CYS A 86 22.39 -32.52 14.59
C CYS A 86 23.16 -31.38 13.90
N VAL A 87 23.04 -30.15 14.41
CA VAL A 87 23.68 -28.93 13.89
C VAL A 87 25.19 -29.07 14.01
N ARG A 88 25.85 -29.47 12.92
CA ARG A 88 27.29 -29.73 12.89
C ARG A 88 28.06 -28.41 12.84
N ASP A 89 28.82 -28.11 13.89
CA ASP A 89 29.90 -27.13 13.79
C ASP A 89 30.96 -27.68 12.81
N ALA A 90 31.00 -27.10 11.59
CA ALA A 90 31.92 -27.51 10.54
C ALA A 90 33.40 -27.45 10.96
N ARG A 91 33.73 -26.78 12.07
CA ARG A 91 35.10 -26.61 12.57
C ARG A 91 35.43 -27.46 13.81
N ARG A 92 34.47 -28.13 14.46
CA ARG A 92 34.73 -28.83 15.73
C ARG A 92 34.01 -30.17 15.85
N LYS A 93 34.64 -31.24 15.36
CA LYS A 93 34.19 -32.64 15.52
C LYS A 93 34.17 -33.19 16.97
N LYS A 94 34.34 -32.37 18.02
CA LYS A 94 34.53 -32.85 19.41
C LYS A 94 33.96 -31.97 20.54
N ARG A 95 33.15 -30.94 20.26
CA ARG A 95 32.45 -30.18 21.33
C ARG A 95 30.95 -30.36 21.20
N ALA A 96 30.27 -30.47 22.35
CA ALA A 96 28.81 -30.45 22.40
C ALA A 96 28.28 -29.23 21.63
N PRO A 97 27.15 -29.36 20.90
CA PRO A 97 26.54 -28.23 20.22
C PRO A 97 26.32 -27.10 21.24
N THR A 98 26.77 -25.89 20.91
CA THR A 98 26.49 -24.72 21.74
C THR A 98 25.01 -24.37 21.60
N LYS A 99 24.29 -24.35 22.72
CA LYS A 99 22.91 -23.89 22.85
C LYS A 99 22.69 -22.56 22.09
N SER A 100 21.64 -22.49 21.27
CA SER A 100 21.28 -21.26 20.54
C SER A 100 20.85 -20.16 21.51
N ILE A 101 21.33 -18.93 21.31
CA ILE A 101 20.83 -17.77 22.03
C ILE A 101 19.90 -17.00 21.08
N ARG A 102 18.60 -17.07 21.36
CA ARG A 102 17.57 -16.31 20.65
C ARG A 102 17.52 -14.89 21.21
N LYS A 103 17.81 -13.91 20.36
CA LYS A 103 17.85 -12.48 20.71
C LYS A 103 16.63 -11.77 20.17
N GLU A 104 16.27 -10.64 20.77
CA GLU A 104 15.37 -9.70 20.11
C GLU A 104 16.04 -9.24 18.81
N ILE A 105 15.30 -9.15 17.70
CA ILE A 105 15.90 -8.88 16.38
C ILE A 105 16.76 -7.60 16.36
N ARG A 106 16.36 -6.56 17.11
CA ARG A 106 17.12 -5.29 17.21
C ARG A 106 18.33 -5.39 18.13
N MET A 107 18.54 -6.49 18.85
CA MET A 107 19.77 -6.75 19.60
C MET A 107 20.80 -7.56 18.79
N MET A 108 20.44 -8.02 17.59
CA MET A 108 21.36 -8.74 16.72
C MET A 108 22.41 -7.80 16.14
N SER A 109 23.63 -8.31 16.01
CA SER A 109 24.71 -7.63 15.32
C SER A 109 24.46 -7.55 13.80
N PRO A 110 25.11 -6.62 13.08
CA PRO A 110 24.99 -6.54 11.63
C PRO A 110 25.37 -7.84 10.88
N THR A 111 26.24 -8.67 11.47
CA THR A 111 26.59 -9.98 10.91
C THR A 111 25.46 -10.99 11.13
N GLU A 112 24.91 -11.05 12.34
CA GLU A 112 23.79 -11.94 12.66
C GLU A 112 22.54 -11.61 11.81
N LEU A 113 22.22 -10.32 11.61
CA LEU A 113 21.12 -9.89 10.73
C LEU A 113 21.34 -10.31 9.27
N ARG A 114 22.57 -10.16 8.78
CA ARG A 114 22.95 -10.58 7.41
C ARG A 114 22.82 -12.09 7.25
N ASP A 115 23.37 -12.85 8.19
CA ASP A 115 23.34 -14.31 8.18
C ASP A 115 21.90 -14.84 8.26
N LEU A 116 21.05 -14.21 9.08
CA LEU A 116 19.61 -14.50 9.14
C LEU A 116 18.94 -14.28 7.78
N GLY A 117 19.19 -13.12 7.15
CA GLY A 117 18.68 -12.81 5.81
C GLY A 117 19.15 -13.83 4.77
N ILE A 118 20.41 -14.26 4.82
CA ILE A 118 20.96 -15.29 3.93
C ILE A 118 20.24 -16.64 4.17
N ALA A 119 20.09 -17.07 5.41
CA ALA A 119 19.46 -18.35 5.74
C ALA A 119 17.98 -18.40 5.31
N MET A 120 17.21 -17.34 5.61
CA MET A 120 15.80 -17.26 5.23
C MET A 120 15.62 -17.21 3.70
N ASN A 121 16.45 -16.43 2.99
CA ASN A 121 16.46 -16.44 1.52
C ASN A 121 16.94 -17.79 0.95
N GLY A 122 17.84 -18.49 1.63
CA GLY A 122 18.27 -19.85 1.29
C GLY A 122 17.08 -20.80 1.26
N LEU A 123 16.28 -20.83 2.33
CA LEU A 123 15.04 -21.62 2.38
C LEU A 123 14.02 -21.20 1.31
N LYS A 124 13.95 -19.90 0.99
CA LYS A 124 13.05 -19.39 -0.04
C LYS A 124 13.49 -19.72 -1.47
N ASN A 125 14.78 -19.95 -1.69
CA ASN A 125 15.33 -20.31 -3.01
C ASN A 125 15.46 -21.83 -3.19
N ARG A 126 15.57 -22.60 -2.11
CA ARG A 126 15.72 -24.05 -2.15
C ARG A 126 14.43 -24.73 -2.57
N GLN A 127 14.36 -25.19 -3.81
CA GLN A 127 13.20 -25.92 -4.32
C GLN A 127 13.28 -27.43 -4.05
N ILE A 128 12.14 -28.02 -3.71
CA ILE A 128 11.92 -29.45 -3.54
C ILE A 128 10.60 -29.77 -4.26
N ASP A 129 10.69 -30.38 -5.44
CA ASP A 129 9.53 -30.69 -6.29
C ASP A 129 8.61 -29.46 -6.54
N ASN A 130 9.19 -28.37 -7.08
CA ASN A 130 8.52 -27.12 -7.47
C ASN A 130 7.92 -26.26 -6.34
N ILE A 131 8.18 -26.59 -5.08
CA ILE A 131 7.86 -25.74 -3.92
C ILE A 131 9.14 -25.43 -3.14
N THR A 132 9.22 -24.25 -2.54
CA THR A 132 10.41 -23.86 -1.76
C THR A 132 10.39 -24.52 -0.39
N ALA A 133 11.57 -24.72 0.22
CA ALA A 133 11.66 -25.25 1.58
C ALA A 133 10.94 -24.35 2.59
N TRP A 134 10.95 -23.02 2.38
CA TRP A 134 10.13 -22.07 3.13
C TRP A 134 8.63 -22.35 3.00
N ASP A 135 8.16 -22.54 1.76
CA ASP A 135 6.75 -22.75 1.48
C ASP A 135 6.27 -24.11 2.03
N LEU A 136 7.14 -25.13 2.07
CA LEU A 136 6.84 -26.40 2.77
C LEU A 136 6.60 -26.18 4.26
N HIS A 137 7.45 -25.40 4.94
CA HIS A 137 7.22 -25.03 6.33
C HIS A 137 5.92 -24.24 6.51
N THR A 138 5.53 -23.42 5.53
CA THR A 138 4.24 -22.74 5.54
C THR A 138 3.08 -23.73 5.46
N LEU A 139 3.18 -24.77 4.63
CA LEU A 139 2.15 -25.81 4.53
C LEU A 139 2.04 -26.68 5.79
N VAL A 140 3.14 -26.90 6.53
CA VAL A 140 3.11 -27.64 7.80
C VAL A 140 2.11 -27.02 8.79
N HIS A 141 1.96 -25.70 8.77
CA HIS A 141 1.05 -24.94 9.64
C HIS A 141 -0.42 -24.92 9.15
N TYR A 142 -0.73 -25.43 7.96
CA TYR A 142 -2.11 -25.39 7.45
C TYR A 142 -3.05 -26.23 8.33
N PRO A 143 -4.35 -25.88 8.41
CA PRO A 143 -5.29 -26.51 9.33
C PRO A 143 -5.48 -28.01 9.09
N ASP A 144 -5.32 -28.48 7.86
CA ASP A 144 -5.37 -29.90 7.46
C ASP A 144 -4.12 -30.69 7.89
N SER A 145 -2.95 -30.03 7.88
CA SER A 145 -1.66 -30.59 8.33
C SER A 145 -1.54 -30.58 9.86
N ALA A 146 -1.89 -29.46 10.49
CA ALA A 146 -1.70 -29.18 11.90
C ALA A 146 -3.02 -28.79 12.61
N PRO A 147 -4.00 -29.70 12.68
CA PRO A 147 -5.34 -29.41 13.22
C PRO A 147 -5.36 -29.02 14.70
N GLY A 148 -4.29 -29.34 15.45
CA GLY A 148 -4.11 -29.00 16.86
C GLY A 148 -3.26 -27.76 17.12
N ALA A 149 -2.76 -27.08 16.08
CA ALA A 149 -1.88 -25.92 16.23
C ALA A 149 -2.55 -24.71 16.90
N HIS A 150 -3.87 -24.57 16.81
CA HIS A 150 -4.63 -23.42 17.30
C HIS A 150 -5.86 -23.82 18.11
N TRP A 151 -6.30 -22.90 18.97
CA TRP A 151 -7.55 -22.95 19.74
C TRP A 151 -7.61 -24.06 20.79
N GLY A 152 -6.49 -24.38 21.42
CA GLY A 152 -6.45 -25.37 22.47
C GLY A 152 -5.08 -25.63 23.10
N PRO A 153 -5.00 -26.57 24.06
CA PRO A 153 -3.80 -26.80 24.88
C PRO A 153 -2.53 -27.14 24.11
N ALA A 154 -2.64 -27.70 22.91
CA ALA A 154 -1.48 -28.00 22.07
C ALA A 154 -0.84 -26.77 21.41
N PHE A 155 -1.48 -25.59 21.42
CA PHE A 155 -0.99 -24.38 20.74
C PHE A 155 0.47 -24.04 21.11
N LEU A 156 0.78 -23.93 22.40
CA LEU A 156 2.12 -23.55 22.88
C LEU A 156 3.18 -24.63 22.55
N PRO A 157 3.00 -25.91 22.93
CA PRO A 157 3.93 -26.99 22.56
C PRO A 157 4.13 -27.17 21.06
N TRP A 158 3.06 -27.07 20.26
CA TRP A 158 3.12 -27.23 18.80
C TRP A 158 3.97 -26.14 18.16
N HIS A 159 3.74 -24.87 18.51
CA HIS A 159 4.52 -23.76 17.97
C HIS A 159 5.97 -23.80 18.43
N ARG A 160 6.24 -24.22 19.68
CA ARG A 160 7.61 -24.43 20.17
C ARG A 160 8.37 -25.44 19.31
N GLU A 161 7.75 -26.58 19.01
CA GLU A 161 8.37 -27.58 18.15
C GLU A 161 8.58 -27.06 16.72
N PHE A 162 7.56 -26.41 16.17
CA PHE A 162 7.62 -25.85 14.82
C PHE A 162 8.75 -24.82 14.69
N LEU A 163 8.91 -23.92 15.66
CA LEU A 163 9.99 -22.93 15.70
C LEU A 163 11.36 -23.59 15.78
N ARG A 164 11.49 -24.69 16.55
CA ARG A 164 12.76 -25.41 16.67
C ARG A 164 13.14 -26.09 15.35
N GLN A 165 12.20 -26.79 14.71
CA GLN A 165 12.43 -27.40 13.40
C GLN A 165 12.77 -26.34 12.33
N PHE A 166 12.10 -25.19 12.38
CA PHE A 166 12.42 -24.07 11.49
C PHE A 166 13.82 -23.51 11.75
N GLU A 167 14.24 -23.36 13.01
CA GLU A 167 15.60 -22.95 13.35
C GLU A 167 16.66 -23.93 12.85
N ILE A 168 16.42 -25.25 12.94
CA ILE A 168 17.29 -26.28 12.35
C ILE A 168 17.39 -26.13 10.82
N ALA A 169 16.27 -25.84 10.15
CA ALA A 169 16.27 -25.58 8.71
C ALA A 169 17.12 -24.34 8.37
N LEU A 170 17.02 -23.25 9.13
CA LEU A 170 17.89 -22.08 8.98
C LEU A 170 19.37 -22.43 9.20
N GLN A 171 19.67 -23.23 10.22
CA GLN A 171 21.04 -23.65 10.55
C GLN A 171 21.63 -24.61 9.52
N THR A 172 20.80 -25.26 8.70
CA THR A 172 21.26 -26.04 7.55
C THR A 172 21.75 -25.15 6.41
N GLU A 173 21.19 -23.95 6.27
CA GLU A 173 21.65 -22.94 5.30
C GLU A 173 22.84 -22.14 5.85
N VAL A 174 22.77 -21.70 7.12
CA VAL A 174 23.85 -20.97 7.82
C VAL A 174 23.99 -21.46 9.26
N PRO A 175 25.01 -22.27 9.60
CA PRO A 175 25.11 -22.94 10.91
C PRO A 175 25.15 -22.05 12.15
N SER A 176 25.59 -20.78 12.01
CA SER A 176 25.67 -19.82 13.12
C SER A 176 24.36 -19.10 13.41
N VAL A 177 23.34 -19.23 12.55
CA VAL A 177 22.08 -18.50 12.71
C VAL A 177 21.30 -19.03 13.90
N THR A 178 20.72 -18.11 14.67
CA THR A 178 19.70 -18.38 15.67
C THR A 178 18.42 -17.69 15.28
N LEU A 179 17.28 -18.27 15.64
CA LEU A 179 15.99 -17.66 15.36
C LEU A 179 15.76 -16.48 16.31
N PRO A 180 15.63 -15.23 15.84
CA PRO A 180 15.31 -14.12 16.74
C PRO A 180 13.84 -14.12 17.14
N TYR A 181 13.54 -13.34 18.17
CA TYR A 181 12.17 -12.99 18.52
C TYR A 181 11.89 -11.50 18.30
N TRP A 182 10.62 -11.17 18.11
CA TRP A 182 10.15 -9.79 18.02
C TRP A 182 9.29 -9.45 19.24
N ASP A 183 9.85 -8.65 20.15
CA ASP A 183 9.09 -8.13 21.29
C ASP A 183 8.29 -6.89 20.86
N SER A 184 7.02 -7.12 20.50
CA SER A 184 6.12 -6.05 20.05
C SER A 184 5.77 -5.05 21.16
N THR A 185 6.04 -5.37 22.43
CA THR A 185 5.85 -4.44 23.56
C THR A 185 6.90 -3.32 23.59
N LEU A 186 7.97 -3.42 22.79
CA LEU A 186 8.95 -2.35 22.59
C LEU A 186 8.48 -1.30 21.59
N ASP A 187 7.61 -1.71 20.67
CA ASP A 187 6.99 -0.87 19.64
C ASP A 187 5.72 -0.21 20.17
N GLN A 188 4.98 -0.92 21.02
CA GLN A 188 3.77 -0.46 21.66
C GLN A 188 4.02 0.83 22.46
N GLY A 189 3.17 1.84 22.23
CA GLY A 189 3.20 3.16 22.89
C GLY A 189 4.01 4.24 22.16
N LEU A 190 4.53 3.97 20.95
CA LEU A 190 5.15 5.00 20.12
C LEU A 190 4.04 5.98 19.69
N PRO A 191 4.36 7.24 19.33
CA PRO A 191 3.34 8.15 18.80
C PRO A 191 2.58 7.55 17.61
N GLU A 192 3.28 6.79 16.77
CA GLU A 192 2.71 5.87 15.79
C GLU A 192 3.56 4.60 15.78
N GLU A 193 2.97 3.49 16.22
CA GLU A 193 3.65 2.19 16.37
C GLU A 193 4.19 1.68 15.02
N ALA A 194 3.48 2.03 13.94
CA ALA A 194 3.86 1.66 12.59
C ALA A 194 5.18 2.31 12.17
N ASP A 195 5.60 3.45 12.76
CA ASP A 195 6.86 4.13 12.45
C ASP A 195 8.09 3.55 13.16
N SER A 196 7.96 2.39 13.83
CA SER A 196 9.09 1.66 14.38
C SER A 196 10.18 1.38 13.33
N VAL A 197 11.45 1.49 13.77
CA VAL A 197 12.64 1.14 12.99
C VAL A 197 12.67 -0.31 12.52
N LEU A 198 11.86 -1.19 13.12
CA LEU A 198 11.67 -2.56 12.69
C LEU A 198 11.32 -2.67 11.19
N TRP A 199 10.56 -1.70 10.67
CA TRP A 199 10.08 -1.65 9.28
C TRP A 199 11.00 -0.84 8.37
N THR A 200 12.31 -1.07 8.50
CA THR A 200 13.36 -0.47 7.66
C THR A 200 14.07 -1.52 6.83
N ASP A 201 14.73 -1.07 5.76
CA ASP A 201 15.51 -1.91 4.85
C ASP A 201 16.63 -2.68 5.55
N GLU A 202 17.13 -2.17 6.68
CA GLU A 202 18.17 -2.84 7.49
C GLU A 202 17.62 -4.05 8.29
N LEU A 203 16.33 -4.02 8.63
CA LEU A 203 15.66 -5.06 9.42
C LEU A 203 14.67 -5.84 8.55
N LEU A 204 13.37 -5.55 8.62
CA LEU A 204 12.36 -6.39 7.96
C LEU A 204 11.93 -5.91 6.57
N GLY A 205 12.41 -4.75 6.12
CA GLY A 205 11.90 -4.06 4.93
C GLY A 205 10.63 -3.25 5.22
N ASN A 206 10.07 -2.65 4.17
CA ASN A 206 8.89 -1.80 4.30
C ASN A 206 7.67 -2.57 4.87
N GLY A 207 6.93 -1.91 5.77
CA GLY A 207 5.72 -2.44 6.42
C GLY A 207 4.43 -2.16 5.65
N ASN A 208 4.51 -1.51 4.49
CA ASN A 208 3.37 -0.95 3.81
C ASN A 208 3.28 -1.36 2.34
N GLY A 209 2.28 -2.16 2.02
CA GLY A 209 2.09 -2.68 0.68
C GLY A 209 2.95 -3.90 0.39
N TYR A 210 3.29 -4.09 -0.89
CA TYR A 210 4.25 -5.10 -1.30
C TYR A 210 5.61 -4.85 -0.64
N VAL A 211 6.22 -5.90 -0.11
CA VAL A 211 7.58 -5.80 0.43
C VAL A 211 8.57 -5.68 -0.72
N LYS A 212 9.12 -4.47 -0.87
CA LYS A 212 10.01 -4.04 -1.95
C LYS A 212 11.41 -3.70 -1.46
N THR A 213 11.62 -3.65 -0.15
CA THR A 213 12.92 -3.35 0.44
C THR A 213 13.33 -4.35 1.50
N GLY A 214 14.59 -4.26 1.93
CA GLY A 214 15.18 -5.11 2.94
C GLY A 214 15.42 -6.55 2.50
N PRO A 215 15.74 -7.45 3.44
CA PRO A 215 16.20 -8.81 3.14
C PRO A 215 15.12 -9.69 2.50
N PHE A 216 13.85 -9.30 2.56
CA PHE A 216 12.71 -10.08 2.07
C PHE A 216 12.02 -9.43 0.87
N ALA A 217 12.71 -8.51 0.19
CA ALA A 217 12.18 -7.80 -0.97
C ALA A 217 11.75 -8.76 -2.09
N ASN A 218 10.60 -8.48 -2.70
CA ASN A 218 10.06 -9.16 -3.88
C ASN A 218 9.75 -10.65 -3.72
N TRP A 219 9.71 -11.18 -2.49
CA TRP A 219 9.32 -12.57 -2.21
C TRP A 219 7.96 -12.92 -2.82
N ASP A 220 7.91 -14.02 -3.57
CA ASP A 220 6.65 -14.63 -4.00
C ASP A 220 6.10 -15.53 -2.89
N THR A 221 4.78 -15.73 -2.85
CA THR A 221 4.10 -16.59 -1.87
C THR A 221 3.58 -17.86 -2.52
N ASN A 222 3.45 -18.92 -1.73
CA ASN A 222 2.95 -20.21 -2.21
C ASN A 222 1.47 -20.16 -2.63
N VAL A 223 0.74 -19.16 -2.14
CA VAL A 223 -0.68 -18.94 -2.42
C VAL A 223 -0.96 -17.47 -2.74
N LEU A 224 -2.10 -17.22 -3.38
CA LEU A 224 -2.67 -15.88 -3.42
C LEU A 224 -3.12 -15.49 -2.01
N MET A 225 -2.94 -14.23 -1.63
CA MET A 225 -3.40 -13.71 -0.36
C MET A 225 -4.90 -13.99 -0.18
N PRO A 226 -5.29 -14.80 0.81
CA PRO A 226 -6.69 -15.07 1.08
C PRO A 226 -7.43 -13.81 1.50
N LEU A 227 -8.74 -13.76 1.25
CA LEU A 227 -9.63 -12.62 1.59
C LEU A 227 -9.32 -11.30 0.86
N SER A 228 -8.28 -11.26 0.02
CA SER A 228 -8.02 -10.14 -0.88
C SER A 228 -8.91 -10.22 -2.12
N GLN A 229 -9.56 -9.11 -2.48
CA GLN A 229 -10.31 -9.00 -3.75
C GLN A 229 -9.39 -8.96 -4.97
N ILE A 230 -8.08 -8.82 -4.74
CA ILE A 230 -7.06 -8.69 -5.77
C ILE A 230 -6.08 -9.86 -5.63
N PRO A 231 -5.69 -10.52 -6.73
CA PRO A 231 -4.71 -11.59 -6.69
C PRO A 231 -3.32 -11.05 -6.31
N VAL A 232 -2.99 -11.14 -5.02
CA VAL A 232 -1.68 -10.78 -4.45
C VAL A 232 -0.88 -12.05 -4.23
N LYS A 233 0.19 -12.26 -5.00
CA LYS A 233 1.09 -13.43 -4.89
C LYS A 233 2.50 -13.08 -4.37
N LYS A 234 2.66 -11.85 -3.87
CA LYS A 234 3.93 -11.34 -3.33
C LYS A 234 3.73 -10.99 -1.88
N LEU A 235 4.79 -11.11 -1.08
CA LEU A 235 4.76 -10.72 0.32
C LEU A 235 4.25 -9.28 0.44
N TYR A 236 3.23 -9.11 1.27
CA TYR A 236 2.50 -7.87 1.42
C TYR A 236 2.16 -7.66 2.90
N ARG A 237 2.35 -6.44 3.37
CA ARG A 237 2.14 -6.00 4.76
C ARG A 237 1.28 -4.75 4.81
N SER A 238 0.61 -4.54 5.94
CA SER A 238 -0.19 -3.34 6.19
C SER A 238 -0.07 -2.96 7.66
N THR A 239 1.16 -2.68 8.09
CA THR A 239 1.50 -2.45 9.50
C THR A 239 0.77 -1.25 10.08
N GLY A 240 0.25 -1.39 11.29
CA GLY A 240 -0.66 -0.43 11.91
C GLY A 240 -2.12 -0.83 11.80
N GLY A 241 -2.44 -1.88 11.04
CA GLY A 241 -3.77 -2.47 10.93
C GLY A 241 -4.88 -1.46 10.63
N ARG A 242 -6.07 -1.74 11.14
CA ARG A 242 -7.19 -0.80 11.25
C ARG A 242 -7.06 0.00 12.54
N GLU A 243 -7.86 1.05 12.69
CA GLU A 243 -7.80 1.98 13.82
C GLU A 243 -7.91 1.30 15.20
N GLN A 244 -8.67 0.22 15.32
CA GLN A 244 -8.82 -0.54 16.56
C GLN A 244 -7.72 -1.59 16.79
N ASP A 245 -6.88 -1.88 15.80
CA ASP A 245 -5.87 -2.93 15.89
C ASP A 245 -4.64 -2.37 16.62
N ARG A 246 -4.03 -3.16 17.53
CA ARG A 246 -2.92 -2.72 18.38
C ARG A 246 -1.90 -3.82 18.56
N LEU A 247 -0.67 -3.45 18.94
CA LEU A 247 0.33 -4.41 19.41
C LEU A 247 0.07 -4.85 20.86
N MET A 248 0.77 -5.90 21.29
CA MET A 248 0.76 -6.32 22.70
C MET A 248 1.40 -5.25 23.57
N THR A 249 0.78 -4.97 24.71
CA THR A 249 1.27 -4.02 25.72
C THR A 249 2.16 -4.73 26.75
N PRO A 250 2.96 -3.99 27.53
CA PRO A 250 3.63 -4.56 28.69
C PRO A 250 2.66 -5.19 29.72
N LYS A 251 1.42 -4.66 29.83
CA LYS A 251 0.36 -5.23 30.69
C LYS A 251 -0.06 -6.62 30.19
N ASP A 252 -0.19 -6.79 28.88
CA ASP A 252 -0.51 -8.07 28.22
C ASP A 252 0.58 -9.11 28.50
N ALA A 253 1.85 -8.76 28.28
CA ALA A 253 2.98 -9.64 28.57
C ALA A 253 3.05 -10.00 30.07
N ASN A 254 2.83 -9.03 30.96
CA ASN A 254 2.80 -9.27 32.40
C ASN A 254 1.65 -10.20 32.81
N TRP A 255 0.48 -10.06 32.17
CA TRP A 255 -0.66 -10.94 32.40
C TRP A 255 -0.30 -12.40 32.10
N ILE A 256 0.42 -12.67 31.01
CA ILE A 256 0.86 -14.02 30.61
C ILE A 256 1.84 -14.61 31.65
N ILE A 257 2.91 -13.90 31.98
CA ILE A 257 3.98 -14.44 32.86
C ILE A 257 3.56 -14.60 34.33
N THR A 258 2.44 -13.99 34.73
CA THR A 258 1.90 -14.05 36.11
C THR A 258 0.82 -15.11 36.30
N ARG A 259 0.42 -15.83 35.24
CA ARG A 259 -0.51 -16.97 35.37
C ARG A 259 0.06 -18.02 36.34
N LYS A 260 -0.82 -18.82 36.93
CA LYS A 260 -0.46 -19.85 37.94
C LYS A 260 -0.56 -21.27 37.44
N ASN A 261 -1.31 -21.51 36.36
CA ASN A 261 -1.52 -22.84 35.80
C ASN A 261 -1.53 -22.76 34.27
N PHE A 262 -0.95 -23.78 33.62
CA PHE A 262 -0.95 -23.90 32.16
C PHE A 262 -2.35 -23.80 31.55
N SER A 263 -3.40 -24.32 32.21
CA SER A 263 -4.78 -24.22 31.71
C SER A 263 -5.23 -22.78 31.43
N GLN A 264 -4.73 -21.79 32.18
CA GLN A 264 -5.05 -20.37 31.99
C GLN A 264 -4.41 -19.76 30.73
N LEU A 265 -3.47 -20.48 30.11
CA LEU A 265 -2.84 -20.12 28.84
C LEU A 265 -3.37 -21.00 27.70
N THR A 266 -4.60 -21.50 27.80
CA THR A 266 -5.23 -22.32 26.76
C THR A 266 -6.61 -21.79 26.41
N PHE A 267 -6.90 -21.70 25.11
CA PHE A 267 -8.14 -21.11 24.62
C PHE A 267 -9.42 -21.79 25.17
N CYS A 268 -9.34 -23.09 25.46
CA CYS A 268 -10.46 -23.90 25.97
C CYS A 268 -10.95 -23.50 27.36
N HIS A 269 -10.05 -22.93 28.16
CA HIS A 269 -10.31 -22.45 29.52
C HIS A 269 -10.40 -20.93 29.55
N ASP A 270 -9.45 -20.26 28.90
CA ASP A 270 -9.35 -18.82 28.84
C ASP A 270 -9.03 -18.37 27.40
N LYS A 271 -10.01 -17.73 26.76
CA LYS A 271 -9.87 -17.25 25.38
C LYS A 271 -8.90 -16.09 25.26
N THR A 272 -8.51 -15.46 26.38
CA THR A 272 -7.70 -14.25 26.43
C THR A 272 -6.32 -14.46 25.81
N PHE A 273 -5.63 -15.55 26.14
CA PHE A 273 -4.23 -15.75 25.74
C PHE A 273 -4.07 -15.82 24.21
N GLU A 274 -4.76 -16.74 23.54
CA GLU A 274 -4.65 -16.83 22.08
C GLU A 274 -5.30 -15.62 21.40
N SER A 275 -6.32 -14.98 21.97
CA SER A 275 -6.81 -13.70 21.43
C SER A 275 -5.75 -12.60 21.49
N MET A 276 -4.97 -12.57 22.56
CA MET A 276 -3.91 -11.58 22.82
C MET A 276 -2.70 -11.81 21.92
N HIS A 277 -2.30 -13.06 21.66
CA HIS A 277 -1.26 -13.35 20.66
C HIS A 277 -1.68 -12.87 19.26
N GLY A 278 -2.98 -12.99 18.94
CA GLY A 278 -3.54 -12.57 17.66
C GLY A 278 -3.49 -11.07 17.40
N LEU A 279 -3.27 -10.23 18.42
CA LEU A 279 -3.21 -8.78 18.27
C LEU A 279 -2.11 -8.35 17.29
N SER A 280 -0.89 -8.90 17.45
CA SER A 280 0.24 -8.56 16.57
C SER A 280 0.04 -9.08 15.14
N HIS A 281 -0.62 -10.21 14.96
CA HIS A 281 -0.98 -10.74 13.63
C HIS A 281 -1.83 -9.76 12.83
N VAL A 282 -2.88 -9.28 13.47
CA VAL A 282 -3.83 -8.35 12.85
C VAL A 282 -3.19 -6.99 12.61
N TRP A 283 -2.39 -6.52 13.56
CA TRP A 283 -1.70 -5.23 13.45
C TRP A 283 -0.68 -5.19 12.31
N VAL A 284 0.06 -6.28 12.05
CA VAL A 284 0.95 -6.35 10.88
C VAL A 284 0.12 -6.41 9.58
N GLY A 285 -1.03 -7.07 9.62
CA GLY A 285 -1.94 -7.18 8.49
C GLY A 285 -1.37 -8.03 7.35
N GLY A 286 -1.91 -7.90 6.14
CA GLY A 286 -1.44 -8.66 4.98
C GLY A 286 -1.48 -10.17 5.21
N PHE A 287 -0.37 -10.88 4.95
CA PHE A 287 -0.30 -12.33 5.22
C PHE A 287 -0.41 -12.67 6.71
N MET A 288 0.11 -11.83 7.61
CA MET A 288 0.01 -12.05 9.06
C MET A 288 -1.45 -12.04 9.56
N TYR A 289 -2.37 -11.39 8.85
CA TYR A 289 -3.80 -11.34 9.21
C TYR A 289 -4.46 -12.73 9.14
N VAL A 290 -4.14 -13.54 8.12
CA VAL A 290 -4.82 -14.81 7.89
C VAL A 290 -4.03 -15.96 8.49
N ILE A 291 -4.57 -16.58 9.56
CA ILE A 291 -3.91 -17.63 10.36
C ILE A 291 -3.26 -18.68 9.46
N ARG A 292 -4.03 -19.29 8.55
CA ARG A 292 -3.58 -20.35 7.63
C ARG A 292 -2.28 -20.03 6.91
N VAL A 293 -2.14 -18.80 6.40
CA VAL A 293 -1.04 -18.42 5.50
C VAL A 293 -0.03 -17.47 6.14
N SER A 294 -0.20 -17.13 7.41
CA SER A 294 0.67 -16.21 8.14
C SER A 294 2.16 -16.57 8.14
N PRO A 295 2.59 -17.85 8.10
CA PRO A 295 4.02 -18.19 7.97
C PRO A 295 4.69 -17.76 6.67
N ASN A 296 3.93 -17.28 5.66
CA ASN A 296 4.52 -16.64 4.48
C ASN A 296 5.32 -15.38 4.85
N ASP A 297 5.01 -14.73 5.98
CA ASP A 297 5.75 -13.57 6.46
C ASP A 297 6.82 -13.98 7.50
N PRO A 298 8.10 -13.63 7.30
CA PRO A 298 9.15 -13.88 8.30
C PRO A 298 8.84 -13.38 9.73
N THR A 299 7.99 -12.37 9.88
CA THR A 299 7.57 -11.88 11.20
C THR A 299 6.80 -12.90 12.00
N PHE A 300 6.16 -13.88 11.34
CA PHE A 300 5.46 -14.98 12.00
C PHE A 300 6.39 -15.70 12.99
N TYR A 301 7.54 -16.16 12.51
CA TYR A 301 8.46 -16.94 13.32
C TYR A 301 9.03 -16.13 14.49
N MET A 302 9.26 -14.84 14.28
CA MET A 302 9.77 -13.92 15.30
C MET A 302 8.71 -13.59 16.37
N HIS A 303 7.45 -13.40 15.96
CA HIS A 303 6.32 -13.21 16.86
C HIS A 303 6.08 -14.45 17.71
N HIS A 304 6.02 -15.64 17.09
CA HIS A 304 5.83 -16.89 17.84
C HIS A 304 7.02 -17.22 18.74
N ALA A 305 8.25 -16.87 18.38
CA ALA A 305 9.39 -16.97 19.28
C ALA A 305 9.27 -16.03 20.50
N PHE A 306 8.63 -14.86 20.34
CA PHE A 306 8.33 -13.98 21.48
C PHE A 306 7.22 -14.56 22.37
N ILE A 307 6.19 -15.17 21.79
CA ILE A 307 5.15 -15.88 22.56
C ILE A 307 5.75 -17.07 23.34
N ASP A 308 6.65 -17.84 22.73
CA ASP A 308 7.37 -18.93 23.41
C ASP A 308 8.28 -18.41 24.54
N ASN A 309 8.93 -17.26 24.35
CA ASN A 309 9.70 -16.59 25.40
C ASN A 309 8.82 -16.21 26.60
N LEU A 310 7.63 -15.63 26.37
CA LEU A 310 6.68 -15.31 27.43
C LEU A 310 6.18 -16.58 28.13
N TRP A 311 5.91 -17.65 27.38
CA TRP A 311 5.52 -18.93 27.96
C TRP A 311 6.65 -19.50 28.83
N GLU A 312 7.89 -19.51 28.36
CA GLU A 312 9.03 -20.01 29.12
C GLU A 312 9.24 -19.21 30.41
N LYS A 313 9.05 -17.88 30.39
CA LYS A 313 9.06 -17.06 31.62
C LYS A 313 7.96 -17.46 32.60
N PHE A 314 6.74 -17.72 32.11
CA PHE A 314 5.66 -18.27 32.95
C PHE A 314 6.10 -19.61 33.58
N ARG A 315 6.64 -20.53 32.77
CA ARG A 315 7.10 -21.85 33.26
C ARG A 315 8.17 -21.68 34.34
N GLN A 316 9.09 -20.73 34.16
CA GLN A 316 10.14 -20.42 35.12
C GLN A 316 9.62 -19.83 36.44
N ASN A 317 8.63 -18.94 36.36
CA ASN A 317 8.09 -18.23 37.52
C ASN A 317 7.04 -19.02 38.31
N SER A 318 6.29 -19.89 37.65
CA SER A 318 5.05 -20.45 38.19
C SER A 318 4.99 -21.97 38.23
N GLN A 319 5.94 -22.68 37.63
CA GLN A 319 6.00 -24.14 37.65
C GLN A 319 7.35 -24.64 38.18
N THR A 320 7.29 -25.70 38.98
CA THR A 320 8.45 -26.55 39.27
C THR A 320 8.94 -27.24 38.00
N ARG A 321 10.15 -27.79 38.04
CA ARG A 321 10.72 -28.51 36.88
C ARG A 321 9.92 -29.77 36.50
N ASP A 322 9.29 -30.43 37.45
CA ASP A 322 8.45 -31.62 37.17
C ASP A 322 7.10 -31.21 36.59
N GLU A 323 6.45 -30.19 37.16
CA GLU A 323 5.18 -29.66 36.64
C GLU A 323 5.30 -29.19 35.19
N ARG A 324 6.46 -28.64 34.82
CA ARG A 324 6.78 -28.22 33.46
C ARG A 324 6.66 -29.32 32.42
N GLU A 325 6.84 -30.58 32.80
CA GLU A 325 6.82 -31.76 31.90
C GLU A 325 5.43 -32.40 31.81
N VAL A 326 4.57 -32.21 32.83
CA VAL A 326 3.33 -32.98 32.98
C VAL A 326 2.06 -32.13 33.13
N GLN A 327 2.17 -30.84 33.45
CA GLN A 327 1.00 -30.00 33.64
C GLN A 327 0.30 -29.74 32.31
N TRP A 328 -0.93 -30.23 32.19
CA TRP A 328 -1.79 -30.05 31.03
C TRP A 328 -3.14 -29.43 31.40
N ALA A 329 -3.86 -28.92 30.40
CA ALA A 329 -5.20 -28.43 30.61
C ALA A 329 -6.19 -29.59 30.84
N THR A 330 -7.16 -29.38 31.72
CA THR A 330 -8.20 -30.39 32.00
C THR A 330 -9.27 -30.50 30.92
N LYS A 331 -9.31 -29.56 29.96
CA LYS A 331 -10.30 -29.47 28.88
C LYS A 331 -9.57 -29.20 27.57
N ASN A 332 -9.73 -30.10 26.62
CA ASN A 332 -8.92 -30.12 25.40
C ASN A 332 -9.63 -29.53 24.16
N CYS A 333 -10.86 -29.02 24.28
CA CYS A 333 -11.75 -28.57 23.19
C CYS A 333 -12.12 -29.65 22.15
N ASN A 334 -11.14 -30.39 21.63
CA ASN A 334 -11.27 -31.50 20.70
C ASN A 334 -10.11 -32.49 20.90
N ASP A 335 -10.18 -33.65 20.24
CA ASP A 335 -9.24 -34.75 20.44
C ASP A 335 -7.80 -34.42 20.02
N ASN A 336 -7.58 -33.49 19.08
CA ASN A 336 -6.23 -33.16 18.60
C ASN A 336 -5.35 -32.48 19.67
N HIS A 337 -5.94 -31.95 20.74
CA HIS A 337 -5.19 -31.33 21.84
C HIS A 337 -5.02 -32.25 23.07
N GLY A 338 -5.30 -33.55 22.94
CA GLY A 338 -5.04 -34.51 24.01
C GLY A 338 -3.54 -34.58 24.35
N PHE A 339 -3.22 -34.81 25.63
CA PHE A 339 -1.84 -34.85 26.14
C PHE A 339 -0.97 -35.91 25.43
N ASP A 340 -1.49 -37.14 25.30
CA ASP A 340 -0.81 -38.27 24.64
C ASP A 340 -1.13 -38.39 23.15
N VAL A 341 -1.79 -37.39 22.57
CA VAL A 341 -2.17 -37.41 21.15
C VAL A 341 -0.98 -36.95 20.31
N GLN A 342 -0.84 -37.54 19.11
CA GLN A 342 0.19 -37.15 18.15
C GLN A 342 0.07 -35.66 17.80
N MET A 343 1.20 -34.95 17.90
CA MET A 343 1.35 -33.55 17.51
C MET A 343 1.48 -33.45 15.98
N LYS A 344 0.37 -33.60 15.26
CA LYS A 344 0.39 -33.59 13.78
C LYS A 344 0.94 -32.27 13.21
N PRO A 345 1.73 -32.33 12.12
CA PRO A 345 2.13 -33.52 11.37
C PRO A 345 3.37 -34.25 11.91
N PHE A 346 3.94 -33.79 13.04
CA PHE A 346 5.13 -34.38 13.65
C PHE A 346 4.83 -35.78 14.22
N THR A 347 5.88 -36.59 14.36
CA THR A 347 5.82 -37.96 14.86
C THR A 347 5.76 -38.05 16.39
N ILE A 348 6.01 -36.93 17.07
CA ILE A 348 5.95 -36.81 18.54
C ILE A 348 4.52 -36.61 19.06
N GLN A 349 4.35 -36.70 20.38
CA GLN A 349 3.09 -36.40 21.06
C GLN A 349 3.08 -34.96 21.61
N ASN A 350 1.88 -34.43 21.89
CA ASN A 350 1.73 -33.08 22.44
C ASN A 350 2.50 -32.88 23.75
N ARG A 351 2.55 -33.90 24.63
CA ARG A 351 3.34 -33.89 25.86
C ARG A 351 4.84 -33.69 25.63
N ASP A 352 5.39 -34.18 24.51
CA ASP A 352 6.82 -34.09 24.26
C ASP A 352 7.26 -32.64 24.00
N GLY A 353 6.35 -31.79 23.51
CA GLY A 353 6.58 -30.35 23.36
C GLY A 353 6.63 -29.58 24.68
N LEU A 354 6.27 -30.21 25.81
CA LEU A 354 6.49 -29.66 27.15
C LEU A 354 7.91 -29.87 27.65
N SER A 355 8.78 -30.59 26.93
CA SER A 355 10.06 -30.96 27.49
C SER A 355 10.90 -29.76 27.95
N ASN A 356 11.51 -29.85 29.13
CA ASN A 356 12.54 -28.89 29.54
C ASN A 356 13.79 -28.98 28.66
N GLN A 357 13.99 -30.10 27.94
CA GLN A 357 15.14 -30.29 27.05
C GLN A 357 15.28 -29.17 26.01
N TYR A 358 14.17 -28.59 25.53
CA TYR A 358 14.20 -27.44 24.62
C TYR A 358 15.04 -26.29 25.18
N THR A 359 14.86 -25.96 26.46
CA THR A 359 15.52 -24.82 27.09
C THR A 359 16.73 -25.20 27.94
N ASP A 360 16.97 -26.48 28.20
CA ASP A 360 18.21 -26.96 28.81
C ASP A 360 19.33 -27.15 27.77
N GLU A 361 19.00 -27.71 26.61
CA GLU A 361 20.00 -28.17 25.64
C GLU A 361 20.02 -27.39 24.32
N TRP A 362 18.87 -26.92 23.84
CA TRP A 362 18.78 -26.45 22.45
C TRP A 362 18.82 -24.94 22.31
N TYR A 363 18.03 -24.19 23.08
CA TYR A 363 18.03 -22.74 23.00
C TYR A 363 17.70 -22.05 24.32
N GLU A 364 18.05 -20.77 24.43
CA GLU A 364 17.56 -19.87 25.47
C GLU A 364 17.27 -18.48 24.89
N TYR A 365 16.47 -17.70 25.62
CA TYR A 365 16.15 -16.33 25.25
C TYR A 365 17.05 -15.36 26.02
N GLN A 366 17.73 -14.49 25.29
CA GLN A 366 18.41 -13.35 25.90
C GLN A 366 17.37 -12.25 26.19
N PRO A 367 17.16 -11.83 27.45
CA PRO A 367 16.21 -10.76 27.74
C PRO A 367 16.69 -9.40 27.26
N VAL A 368 15.74 -8.52 26.91
CA VAL A 368 16.01 -7.11 26.64
C VAL A 368 16.31 -6.42 27.96
N ARG A 369 17.50 -5.81 28.08
CA ARG A 369 17.82 -4.93 29.21
C ARG A 369 17.10 -3.59 29.00
N HIS A 370 16.36 -3.15 30.02
CA HIS A 370 15.76 -1.83 30.03
C HIS A 370 16.64 -0.84 30.79
N CYS A 371 16.63 0.42 30.37
CA CYS A 371 17.28 1.51 31.07
C CYS A 371 16.63 1.76 32.44
N SER A 372 17.35 2.41 33.35
CA SER A 372 16.87 2.81 34.67
C SER A 372 17.30 4.24 35.01
N ALA A 373 16.84 4.75 36.14
CA ALA A 373 17.25 6.07 36.63
C ALA A 373 18.77 6.17 36.85
N GLU A 374 19.42 5.04 37.18
CA GLU A 374 20.86 4.93 37.38
C GLU A 374 21.63 4.75 36.08
N ASP A 375 21.04 4.10 35.07
CA ASP A 375 21.64 3.88 33.76
C ASP A 375 20.62 4.12 32.63
N ALA A 376 20.67 5.30 32.03
CA ALA A 376 19.78 5.72 30.95
C ALA A 376 20.13 5.11 29.58
N THR A 377 21.03 4.11 29.50
CA THR A 377 21.46 3.50 28.24
C THR A 377 20.64 2.26 27.85
N CYS A 378 20.57 2.00 26.55
CA CYS A 378 19.96 0.80 25.97
C CYS A 378 20.99 0.08 25.11
N ASP A 379 20.98 -1.26 25.12
CA ASP A 379 22.05 -2.08 24.53
C ASP A 379 21.91 -2.29 23.00
N SER A 380 21.17 -1.42 22.31
CA SER A 380 20.93 -1.51 20.87
C SER A 380 20.86 -0.12 20.23
N PRO A 381 21.43 0.06 19.02
CA PRO A 381 21.29 1.32 18.26
C PRO A 381 19.86 1.58 17.78
N PHE A 382 19.00 0.57 17.81
CA PHE A 382 17.59 0.65 17.43
C PHE A 382 16.68 0.98 18.61
N TYR A 383 17.22 1.09 19.83
CA TYR A 383 16.46 1.47 21.02
C TYR A 383 16.82 2.87 21.50
N TRP A 384 15.87 3.46 22.20
CA TRP A 384 16.08 4.66 23.01
C TRP A 384 15.46 4.45 24.39
N CYS A 385 15.98 5.17 25.39
CA CYS A 385 15.45 5.11 26.75
C CYS A 385 14.28 6.09 26.91
N ASP A 386 13.08 5.55 27.12
CA ASP A 386 11.94 6.34 27.56
C ASP A 386 12.08 6.65 29.05
N MET A 387 12.64 7.82 29.36
CA MET A 387 12.92 8.26 30.73
C MET A 387 11.65 8.49 31.57
N LYS A 388 10.47 8.59 30.95
CA LYS A 388 9.20 8.70 31.70
C LYS A 388 8.82 7.37 32.34
N LEU A 389 9.16 6.27 31.65
CA LEU A 389 8.83 4.90 32.07
C LEU A 389 10.05 4.11 32.52
N TRP A 390 11.26 4.66 32.37
CA TRP A 390 12.54 3.98 32.51
C TRP A 390 12.53 2.63 31.80
N ARG A 391 12.27 2.69 30.49
CA ARG A 391 12.14 1.51 29.63
C ARG A 391 12.77 1.76 28.27
N CYS A 392 13.58 0.81 27.80
CA CYS A 392 14.04 0.83 26.42
C CYS A 392 12.89 0.53 25.45
N ARG A 393 12.74 1.35 24.42
CA ARG A 393 11.68 1.25 23.40
C ARG A 393 12.27 1.38 22.00
N SER A 394 11.54 0.92 21.00
CA SER A 394 11.96 1.02 19.60
C SER A 394 12.17 2.48 19.18
N ARG A 395 13.20 2.75 18.38
CA ARG A 395 13.35 4.05 17.72
C ARG A 395 12.40 4.19 16.55
N VAL A 396 12.15 5.44 16.18
CA VAL A 396 11.26 5.86 15.10
C VAL A 396 12.07 6.13 13.83
N VAL A 397 11.57 5.69 12.68
CA VAL A 397 12.22 5.88 11.39
C VAL A 397 12.29 7.35 10.97
N TYR A 398 13.16 7.66 10.01
CA TYR A 398 13.14 8.94 9.30
C TYR A 398 11.76 9.22 8.68
N GLY A 399 11.23 10.42 8.92
CA GLY A 399 9.87 10.83 8.53
C GLY A 399 8.75 10.37 9.46
N GLY A 400 9.05 9.56 10.48
CA GLY A 400 8.07 9.05 11.44
C GLY A 400 7.66 10.08 12.50
N ASN A 401 6.54 9.81 13.17
CA ASN A 401 5.98 10.66 14.22
C ASN A 401 6.76 10.54 15.54
N CYS A 402 7.26 11.66 16.05
CA CYS A 402 7.96 11.76 17.34
C CYS A 402 7.35 12.81 18.28
N THR A 403 6.10 13.23 18.01
CA THR A 403 5.37 14.24 18.80
C THR A 403 5.36 13.90 20.29
N GLY A 404 5.73 14.87 21.15
CA GLY A 404 5.75 14.71 22.60
C GLY A 404 7.06 14.11 23.16
N TYR A 405 8.04 13.88 22.27
CA TYR A 405 9.37 13.36 22.57
C TYR A 405 10.48 14.22 21.95
N GLU A 406 10.20 15.49 21.67
CA GLU A 406 11.19 16.47 21.23
C GLU A 406 12.36 16.56 22.23
N GLY A 407 13.59 16.66 21.72
CA GLY A 407 14.80 16.68 22.54
C GLY A 407 15.28 15.31 23.05
N THR A 408 14.53 14.23 22.80
CA THR A 408 14.96 12.85 23.11
C THR A 408 15.67 12.18 21.92
N GLN A 409 16.23 10.99 22.15
CA GLN A 409 16.87 10.15 21.11
C GLN A 409 15.90 9.16 20.44
N ILE A 410 14.60 9.46 20.41
CA ILE A 410 13.57 8.61 19.81
C ILE A 410 13.81 8.31 18.33
N CYS A 411 14.42 9.23 17.58
CA CYS A 411 14.61 9.10 16.14
C CYS A 411 15.86 8.30 15.77
N TYR A 412 15.73 7.33 14.87
CA TYR A 412 16.85 6.55 14.33
C TYR A 412 17.58 7.35 13.24
N ASN A 413 18.90 7.52 13.37
CA ASN A 413 19.77 8.25 12.43
C ASN A 413 19.24 9.65 12.03
N SER A 414 18.44 10.28 12.89
CA SER A 414 17.78 11.57 12.67
C SER A 414 17.43 12.22 14.01
N VAL A 415 16.86 13.43 13.98
CA VAL A 415 16.47 14.18 15.18
C VAL A 415 14.98 14.52 15.16
N CYS A 416 14.35 14.51 16.33
CA CYS A 416 12.94 14.91 16.43
C CYS A 416 12.81 16.43 16.35
N SER A 417 12.13 16.92 15.31
CA SER A 417 11.84 18.35 15.12
C SER A 417 10.42 18.52 14.62
N GLN A 418 9.65 19.40 15.27
CA GLN A 418 8.24 19.67 14.93
C GLN A 418 7.39 18.37 14.86
N GLY A 419 7.57 17.47 15.83
CA GLY A 419 6.86 16.20 15.88
C GLY A 419 7.24 15.17 14.80
N LYS A 420 8.28 15.41 13.99
CA LYS A 420 8.78 14.45 12.99
C LYS A 420 10.28 14.17 13.10
N CYS A 421 10.67 12.93 12.80
CA CYS A 421 12.08 12.57 12.70
C CYS A 421 12.67 13.08 11.38
N VAL A 422 13.58 14.06 11.47
CA VAL A 422 14.17 14.75 10.30
C VAL A 422 15.70 14.81 10.37
N VAL A 423 16.35 15.02 9.22
CA VAL A 423 17.80 15.24 9.13
C VAL A 423 18.10 16.73 8.88
N PRO A 424 19.28 17.24 9.26
CA PRO A 424 19.68 18.61 8.97
C PRO A 424 19.62 18.95 7.46
N PRO A 425 19.30 20.21 7.08
CA PRO A 425 19.16 20.62 5.68
C PRO A 425 20.37 20.30 4.79
N ARG A 426 21.60 20.35 5.34
CA ARG A 426 22.83 20.00 4.60
C ARG A 426 22.89 18.54 4.15
N ILE A 427 22.37 17.62 4.95
CA ILE A 427 22.30 16.20 4.58
C ILE A 427 21.22 16.01 3.51
N ARG A 428 20.08 16.69 3.68
CA ARG A 428 18.97 16.68 2.73
C ARG A 428 19.40 17.13 1.33
N SER A 429 20.17 18.22 1.22
CA SER A 429 20.67 18.71 -0.08
C SER A 429 21.70 17.78 -0.71
N ALA A 430 22.60 17.19 0.08
CA ALA A 430 23.56 16.19 -0.41
C ALA A 430 22.85 14.93 -0.95
N THR A 431 21.76 14.51 -0.31
CA THR A 431 20.95 13.38 -0.79
C THR A 431 20.33 13.66 -2.16
N LYS A 432 19.81 14.87 -2.40
CA LYS A 432 19.23 15.24 -3.69
C LYS A 432 20.25 15.10 -4.83
N SER A 433 21.42 15.72 -4.66
CA SER A 433 22.50 15.68 -5.66
C SER A 433 22.94 14.25 -5.98
N ARG A 434 23.07 13.38 -4.96
CA ARG A 434 23.44 11.97 -5.17
C ARG A 434 22.40 11.15 -5.95
N ILE A 435 21.11 11.49 -5.83
CA ILE A 435 20.04 10.77 -6.54
C ILE A 435 19.96 11.27 -7.99
N GLU A 436 20.28 12.54 -8.24
CA GLU A 436 20.31 13.14 -9.58
C GLU A 436 21.49 12.63 -10.43
N ASP A 437 22.63 12.33 -9.78
CA ASP A 437 23.82 11.77 -10.43
C ASP A 437 23.53 10.38 -11.05
N GLY A 438 23.56 10.30 -12.38
CA GLY A 438 23.35 9.05 -13.13
C GLY A 438 21.96 8.86 -13.75
N ASN A 439 21.09 9.88 -13.65
CA ASN A 439 19.76 9.82 -14.28
C ASN A 439 19.85 9.91 -15.82
N LEU A 440 19.61 8.80 -16.51
CA LEU A 440 19.54 8.75 -17.96
C LEU A 440 18.09 8.96 -18.41
N SER A 441 17.88 9.95 -19.28
CA SER A 441 16.56 10.26 -19.79
C SER A 441 16.28 9.52 -21.11
N PHE A 442 15.06 9.01 -21.30
CA PHE A 442 14.67 8.41 -22.58
C PHE A 442 14.81 9.40 -23.75
N LYS A 443 15.38 8.95 -24.88
CA LYS A 443 15.61 9.79 -26.08
C LYS A 443 14.30 10.24 -26.73
N GLU A 444 13.35 9.31 -26.93
CA GLU A 444 12.01 9.59 -27.45
C GLU A 444 10.96 9.31 -26.37
N ARG A 445 10.20 10.34 -25.97
CA ARG A 445 9.30 10.25 -24.82
C ARG A 445 7.89 10.74 -25.11
N VAL A 446 6.97 10.24 -24.31
CA VAL A 446 5.65 10.84 -24.07
C VAL A 446 5.53 11.20 -22.60
N TRP A 447 4.72 12.20 -22.31
CA TRP A 447 4.45 12.65 -20.95
C TRP A 447 3.12 12.08 -20.50
N ALA A 448 3.11 11.39 -19.37
CA ALA A 448 1.91 11.03 -18.63
C ALA A 448 1.96 11.66 -17.23
N LYS A 449 0.90 11.50 -16.44
CA LYS A 449 0.92 11.94 -15.04
C LYS A 449 0.41 10.88 -14.08
N THR A 450 0.90 10.93 -12.86
CA THR A 450 0.41 10.19 -11.69
C THR A 450 0.37 11.14 -10.50
N VAL A 451 -0.10 10.66 -9.35
CA VAL A 451 -0.19 11.44 -8.12
C VAL A 451 0.44 10.66 -6.97
N LEU A 452 1.25 11.35 -6.16
CA LEU A 452 1.76 10.88 -4.88
C LEU A 452 0.88 11.43 -3.76
N LEU A 453 0.31 10.54 -2.95
CA LEU A 453 -0.54 10.87 -1.82
C LEU A 453 0.08 10.40 -0.51
N ASP A 454 -0.12 11.15 0.57
CA ASP A 454 0.22 10.76 1.92
C ASP A 454 -0.87 9.87 2.57
N LYS A 455 -0.71 9.60 3.86
CA LYS A 455 -1.64 8.77 4.65
C LYS A 455 -3.05 9.34 4.77
N ASP A 456 -3.21 10.66 4.63
CA ASP A 456 -4.47 11.37 4.78
C ASP A 456 -5.12 11.65 3.41
N GLY A 457 -4.52 11.15 2.32
CA GLY A 457 -4.99 11.39 0.96
C GLY A 457 -4.58 12.76 0.41
N LYS A 458 -3.65 13.46 1.07
CA LYS A 458 -3.14 14.75 0.60
C LYS A 458 -1.95 14.56 -0.34
N GLY A 459 -1.86 15.39 -1.36
CA GLY A 459 -0.72 15.45 -2.28
C GLY A 459 0.63 15.68 -1.59
N ILE A 460 1.64 14.90 -1.97
CA ILE A 460 3.02 15.08 -1.51
C ILE A 460 3.78 15.95 -2.51
N GLU A 461 4.07 17.19 -2.13
CA GLU A 461 4.69 18.20 -3.02
C GLU A 461 6.20 18.39 -2.79
N ASP A 462 6.79 17.57 -1.93
CA ASP A 462 8.20 17.69 -1.56
C ASP A 462 9.13 17.21 -2.70
N ASP A 463 10.14 18.01 -3.00
CA ASP A 463 11.07 17.88 -4.13
C ASP A 463 12.01 16.65 -4.07
N LEU A 464 12.06 15.95 -2.93
CA LEU A 464 12.77 14.67 -2.79
C LEU A 464 11.89 13.45 -3.07
N SER A 465 10.57 13.65 -3.15
CA SER A 465 9.64 12.61 -3.54
C SER A 465 9.85 12.27 -5.01
N ARG A 466 9.87 10.97 -5.32
CA ARG A 466 10.33 10.50 -6.64
C ARG A 466 9.67 9.21 -7.06
N ILE A 467 9.66 9.00 -8.37
CA ILE A 467 9.21 7.78 -9.03
C ILE A 467 10.34 7.29 -9.91
N VAL A 468 10.77 6.05 -9.66
CA VAL A 468 11.71 5.33 -10.52
C VAL A 468 10.89 4.59 -11.57
N ILE A 469 11.18 4.82 -12.85
CA ILE A 469 10.53 4.18 -13.99
C ILE A 469 11.55 3.27 -14.64
N THR A 470 11.22 1.99 -14.80
CA THR A 470 12.06 0.98 -15.44
C THR A 470 11.38 0.48 -16.70
N ASP A 471 12.01 0.67 -17.86
CA ASP A 471 11.59 0.02 -19.11
C ASP A 471 11.99 -1.46 -19.05
N LEU A 472 11.01 -2.36 -19.10
CA LEU A 472 11.25 -3.80 -18.97
C LEU A 472 11.82 -4.42 -20.25
N ASP A 473 11.71 -3.74 -21.40
CA ASP A 473 12.27 -4.24 -22.66
C ASP A 473 13.77 -3.94 -22.76
N THR A 474 14.20 -2.79 -22.24
CA THR A 474 15.59 -2.30 -22.35
C THR A 474 16.37 -2.35 -21.04
N ASN A 475 15.68 -2.61 -19.92
CA ASN A 475 16.20 -2.53 -18.55
C ASN A 475 16.78 -1.14 -18.20
N GLN A 476 16.40 -0.09 -18.93
CA GLN A 476 16.79 1.29 -18.63
C GLN A 476 15.91 1.86 -17.53
N THR A 477 16.54 2.59 -16.59
CA THR A 477 15.87 3.24 -15.48
C THR A 477 15.97 4.76 -15.60
N GLN A 478 14.88 5.44 -15.26
CA GLN A 478 14.79 6.89 -15.15
C GLN A 478 14.19 7.26 -13.80
N ILE A 479 14.70 8.32 -13.17
CA ILE A 479 14.12 8.87 -11.94
C ILE A 479 13.41 10.17 -12.29
N VAL A 480 12.17 10.30 -11.81
CA VAL A 480 11.34 11.49 -11.95
C VAL A 480 11.05 12.02 -10.55
N PHE A 481 11.29 13.31 -10.32
CA PHE A 481 10.98 13.99 -9.07
C PHE A 481 9.63 14.72 -9.16
N HIS A 482 9.04 15.02 -8.00
CA HIS A 482 7.89 15.92 -7.94
C HIS A 482 8.23 17.30 -8.53
N SER A 483 7.34 17.82 -9.36
CA SER A 483 7.51 19.14 -9.98
C SER A 483 6.94 20.22 -9.07
N GLY A 484 7.76 20.72 -8.13
CA GLY A 484 7.56 22.01 -7.46
C GLY A 484 6.15 22.32 -6.94
N GLU A 485 5.75 23.60 -7.02
CA GLU A 485 4.40 24.05 -6.64
C GLU A 485 3.38 23.61 -7.70
N THR A 486 2.24 23.12 -7.22
CA THR A 486 1.12 22.67 -8.05
C THR A 486 0.29 23.86 -8.51
N GLU A 487 0.04 23.99 -9.81
CA GLU A 487 -0.82 25.03 -10.38
C GLU A 487 -2.11 24.42 -10.94
N PHE A 488 -3.24 25.13 -10.88
CA PHE A 488 -4.48 24.65 -11.52
C PHE A 488 -4.21 24.41 -13.02
N PRO A 489 -4.62 23.26 -13.61
CA PRO A 489 -5.58 22.26 -13.12
C PRO A 489 -4.94 20.97 -12.55
N GLU A 490 -3.76 21.06 -11.95
CA GLU A 490 -3.09 19.91 -11.38
C GLU A 490 -3.66 19.52 -10.01
N ILE A 491 -3.56 18.23 -9.70
CA ILE A 491 -3.88 17.70 -8.38
C ILE A 491 -2.60 17.85 -7.53
N PRO A 492 -2.67 18.36 -6.28
CA PRO A 492 -1.50 18.40 -5.42
C PRO A 492 -0.80 17.03 -5.35
N GLY A 493 0.53 17.01 -5.45
CA GLY A 493 1.30 15.77 -5.54
C GLY A 493 1.41 15.18 -6.95
N THR A 494 1.03 15.92 -8.00
CA THR A 494 1.16 15.48 -9.40
C THR A 494 2.63 15.28 -9.77
N VAL A 495 2.94 14.14 -10.40
CA VAL A 495 4.26 13.82 -10.92
C VAL A 495 4.16 13.48 -12.41
N TYR A 496 5.00 14.14 -13.22
CA TYR A 496 5.06 13.94 -14.67
C TYR A 496 5.97 12.79 -15.08
N LEU A 497 5.35 11.70 -15.50
CA LEU A 497 6.05 10.52 -15.97
C LEU A 497 6.59 10.74 -17.38
N SER A 498 7.89 10.59 -17.55
CA SER A 498 8.55 10.51 -18.85
C SER A 498 8.58 9.05 -19.27
N LEU A 499 7.68 8.66 -20.18
CA LEU A 499 7.49 7.28 -20.60
C LEU A 499 8.05 7.03 -22.01
N PRO A 500 8.45 5.78 -22.34
CA PRO A 500 8.85 5.42 -23.70
C PRO A 500 7.76 5.77 -24.72
N LYS A 501 8.14 6.39 -25.83
CA LYS A 501 7.21 6.72 -26.92
C LYS A 501 6.64 5.43 -27.55
N PRO A 502 5.31 5.24 -27.60
CA PRO A 502 4.72 4.06 -28.24
C PRO A 502 4.96 4.08 -29.76
N ARG A 503 5.19 2.91 -30.34
CA ARG A 503 5.43 2.70 -31.77
C ARG A 503 4.35 1.80 -32.35
N ALA A 504 4.01 2.00 -33.63
CA ALA A 504 3.03 1.16 -34.31
C ALA A 504 3.42 -0.33 -34.23
N GLY A 505 2.47 -1.18 -33.81
CA GLY A 505 2.68 -2.62 -33.67
C GLY A 505 3.57 -3.05 -32.51
N LYS A 506 4.05 -2.14 -31.65
CA LYS A 506 4.89 -2.47 -30.50
C LYS A 506 4.26 -1.98 -29.19
N MET A 507 4.12 -2.89 -28.24
CA MET A 507 3.79 -2.57 -26.85
C MET A 507 5.09 -2.41 -26.06
N SER A 508 5.20 -1.33 -25.30
CA SER A 508 6.30 -1.13 -24.35
C SER A 508 5.77 -1.33 -22.95
N ARG A 509 6.49 -2.08 -22.12
CA ARG A 509 6.10 -2.35 -20.74
C ARG A 509 7.04 -1.65 -19.78
N VAL A 510 6.49 -0.86 -18.88
CA VAL A 510 7.26 -0.19 -17.82
C VAL A 510 6.81 -0.64 -16.45
N SER A 511 7.73 -0.66 -15.51
CA SER A 511 7.47 -0.81 -14.07
C SER A 511 7.83 0.49 -13.36
N MET A 512 7.14 0.80 -12.27
CA MET A 512 7.38 2.01 -11.50
C MET A 512 7.53 1.74 -10.01
N GLU A 513 8.37 2.49 -9.32
CA GLU A 513 8.48 2.47 -7.87
C GLU A 513 8.51 3.89 -7.32
N ALA A 514 7.54 4.21 -6.46
CA ALA A 514 7.43 5.52 -5.85
C ALA A 514 8.01 5.54 -4.44
N ARG A 515 8.64 6.67 -4.11
CA ARG A 515 9.21 6.99 -2.80
C ARG A 515 8.78 8.39 -2.39
N ASP A 516 8.43 8.54 -1.13
CA ASP A 516 8.20 9.87 -0.54
C ASP A 516 9.52 10.60 -0.27
N GLN A 517 9.45 11.81 0.27
CA GLN A 517 10.62 12.63 0.61
C GLN A 517 11.54 12.01 1.66
N PHE A 518 11.05 11.02 2.41
CA PHE A 518 11.80 10.29 3.42
C PHE A 518 12.41 9.00 2.85
N GLY A 519 12.16 8.68 1.57
CA GLY A 519 12.61 7.45 0.94
C GLY A 519 11.75 6.23 1.26
N ARG A 520 10.58 6.42 1.88
CA ARG A 520 9.65 5.33 2.22
C ARG A 520 8.90 4.89 0.96
N TYR A 521 8.63 3.59 0.86
CA TYR A 521 7.89 3.02 -0.27
C TYR A 521 6.45 3.54 -0.31
N CYS A 522 5.93 3.79 -1.51
CA CYS A 522 4.53 4.16 -1.71
C CYS A 522 3.82 3.07 -2.52
N GLN A 523 2.73 2.54 -1.96
CA GLN A 523 1.97 1.46 -2.57
C GLN A 523 1.15 1.99 -3.75
N ALA A 524 1.31 1.37 -4.91
CA ALA A 524 0.51 1.66 -6.09
C ALA A 524 -0.94 1.20 -5.94
N GLN A 525 -1.87 2.06 -6.34
CA GLN A 525 -3.30 1.80 -6.41
C GLN A 525 -3.74 2.08 -7.85
N CYS A 526 -4.38 1.10 -8.48
CA CYS A 526 -4.85 1.21 -9.86
C CYS A 526 -6.37 1.35 -9.88
N MET A 527 -6.88 2.19 -10.77
CA MET A 527 -8.31 2.32 -11.01
C MET A 527 -8.85 1.05 -11.68
N ASN A 528 -9.80 0.38 -11.05
CA ASN A 528 -10.59 -0.67 -11.69
C ASN A 528 -11.80 -0.03 -12.37
N SER A 529 -11.84 -0.05 -13.70
CA SER A 529 -12.92 0.57 -14.48
C SER A 529 -14.29 -0.08 -14.28
N THR A 530 -14.35 -1.37 -13.92
CA THR A 530 -15.61 -2.09 -13.71
C THR A 530 -16.25 -1.75 -12.37
N SER A 531 -15.45 -1.65 -11.31
CA SER A 531 -15.95 -1.33 -9.97
C SER A 531 -15.86 0.16 -9.62
N GLU A 532 -15.24 0.96 -10.50
CA GLU A 532 -14.89 2.37 -10.32
C GLU A 532 -14.16 2.63 -8.99
N ARG A 533 -13.25 1.72 -8.61
CA ARG A 533 -12.51 1.81 -7.34
C ARG A 533 -11.03 1.66 -7.56
N TYR A 534 -10.27 2.43 -6.80
CA TYR A 534 -8.84 2.22 -6.66
C TYR A 534 -8.57 1.01 -5.78
N GLN A 535 -7.68 0.14 -6.25
CA GLN A 535 -7.30 -1.08 -5.57
C GLN A 535 -5.79 -1.33 -5.70
N VAL A 536 -5.19 -2.00 -4.71
CA VAL A 536 -3.75 -2.31 -4.68
C VAL A 536 -3.35 -3.05 -5.95
N CYS A 537 -2.29 -2.61 -6.62
CA CYS A 537 -1.85 -3.25 -7.86
C CYS A 537 -0.33 -3.31 -7.95
N GLN A 538 0.14 -4.16 -8.87
CA GLN A 538 1.53 -4.04 -9.33
C GLN A 538 1.65 -2.79 -10.21
N PRO A 539 2.67 -1.95 -10.04
CA PRO A 539 2.85 -0.70 -10.76
C PRO A 539 3.42 -0.92 -12.17
N PHE A 540 2.74 -1.72 -12.98
CA PHE A 540 3.08 -1.93 -14.39
C PHE A 540 2.18 -1.09 -15.28
N LEU A 541 2.76 -0.49 -16.33
CA LEU A 541 2.02 0.11 -17.42
C LEU A 541 2.40 -0.53 -18.73
N ASN A 542 1.38 -0.87 -19.52
CA ASN A 542 1.55 -1.24 -20.91
C ASN A 542 1.23 0.00 -21.75
N ILE A 543 2.15 0.39 -22.61
CA ILE A 543 2.01 1.59 -23.44
C ILE A 543 2.01 1.13 -24.90
N SER A 544 0.90 1.37 -25.58
CA SER A 544 0.70 0.97 -26.97
C SER A 544 -0.14 2.04 -27.69
N LEU A 545 -0.11 2.05 -29.02
CA LEU A 545 -1.10 2.78 -29.82
C LEU A 545 -2.42 2.01 -29.95
N ASN A 546 -2.41 0.70 -29.67
CA ASN A 546 -3.62 -0.13 -29.62
C ASN A 546 -4.22 -0.09 -28.21
N SER A 547 -5.44 0.46 -28.10
CA SER A 547 -6.16 0.60 -26.84
C SER A 547 -6.43 -0.73 -26.12
N GLU A 548 -6.62 -1.84 -26.86
CA GLU A 548 -6.88 -3.15 -26.25
C GLU A 548 -5.65 -3.73 -25.53
N MET A 549 -4.45 -3.30 -25.95
CA MET A 549 -3.18 -3.76 -25.40
C MET A 549 -2.57 -2.76 -24.41
N SER A 550 -3.14 -1.57 -24.29
CA SER A 550 -2.61 -0.47 -23.47
C SER A 550 -3.33 -0.36 -22.14
N SER A 551 -2.60 0.04 -21.11
CA SER A 551 -3.22 0.60 -19.91
C SER A 551 -3.98 1.89 -20.27
N PRO A 552 -5.10 2.21 -19.57
CA PRO A 552 -5.94 3.36 -19.88
C PRO A 552 -5.32 4.67 -19.34
N VAL A 553 -4.12 4.99 -19.78
CA VAL A 553 -3.36 6.18 -19.36
C VAL A 553 -3.38 7.22 -20.48
N SER A 554 -3.66 8.48 -20.10
CA SER A 554 -3.48 9.62 -20.99
C SER A 554 -2.02 10.01 -21.08
N PHE A 555 -1.54 10.25 -22.30
CA PHE A 555 -0.20 10.76 -22.53
C PHE A 555 -0.16 11.73 -23.72
N THR A 556 0.79 12.67 -23.71
CA THR A 556 1.00 13.67 -24.75
C THR A 556 2.45 13.72 -25.21
N HIS A 557 2.66 14.13 -26.47
CA HIS A 557 3.99 14.47 -26.99
C HIS A 557 4.41 15.90 -26.65
N SER A 558 3.46 16.77 -26.31
CA SER A 558 3.74 18.18 -26.03
C SER A 558 4.03 18.42 -24.55
N ILE A 559 5.13 19.13 -24.29
CA ILE A 559 5.45 19.57 -22.94
C ILE A 559 4.47 20.65 -22.44
N SER A 560 3.89 21.46 -23.35
CA SER A 560 2.94 22.51 -22.97
C SER A 560 1.57 21.96 -22.56
N SER A 561 1.19 20.78 -23.09
CA SER A 561 -0.13 20.23 -22.82
C SER A 561 -0.17 19.19 -21.70
N ARG A 562 0.97 18.89 -21.07
CA ARG A 562 1.08 17.80 -20.08
C ARG A 562 0.24 18.05 -18.83
N THR A 563 0.10 19.31 -18.43
CA THR A 563 -0.69 19.76 -17.26
C THR A 563 -2.18 19.45 -17.42
N PHE A 564 -2.68 19.50 -18.65
CA PHE A 564 -4.07 19.27 -19.00
C PHE A 564 -4.44 17.79 -19.25
N LEU A 565 -3.53 16.83 -19.01
CA LEU A 565 -3.87 15.41 -19.07
C LEU A 565 -4.95 15.06 -18.03
N ASN A 566 -5.80 14.07 -18.30
CA ASN A 566 -6.91 13.67 -17.42
C ASN A 566 -7.88 14.83 -17.09
N LEU A 567 -8.04 15.78 -18.01
CA LEU A 567 -8.98 16.89 -17.87
C LEU A 567 -9.93 16.90 -19.07
N ASP A 568 -11.17 17.25 -18.82
CA ASP A 568 -12.12 17.55 -19.90
C ASP A 568 -12.08 19.05 -20.17
N LEU A 569 -11.37 19.47 -21.21
CA LEU A 569 -11.36 20.86 -21.67
C LEU A 569 -12.49 21.14 -22.67
N SER A 570 -13.41 20.19 -22.87
CA SER A 570 -14.57 20.32 -23.77
C SER A 570 -15.85 20.77 -23.06
N VAL A 571 -15.75 21.10 -21.77
CA VAL A 571 -16.84 21.58 -20.93
C VAL A 571 -16.57 22.98 -20.40
N HIS A 572 -17.60 23.58 -19.80
CA HIS A 572 -17.52 24.89 -19.17
C HIS A 572 -16.37 24.99 -18.15
N PRO A 573 -15.59 26.09 -18.09
CA PRO A 573 -14.48 26.25 -17.14
C PRO A 573 -14.84 25.97 -15.69
N ARG A 574 -16.02 26.43 -15.25
CA ARG A 574 -16.57 26.15 -13.90
C ARG A 574 -16.98 24.69 -13.66
N GLN A 575 -17.03 23.87 -14.72
CA GLN A 575 -17.29 22.43 -14.67
C GLN A 575 -16.01 21.60 -14.91
N MET A 576 -14.86 22.23 -15.20
CA MET A 576 -13.60 21.54 -15.39
C MET A 576 -13.07 21.00 -14.06
N HIS A 577 -12.96 19.68 -13.96
CA HIS A 577 -12.39 18.98 -12.82
C HIS A 577 -11.35 17.98 -13.32
N PRO A 578 -10.13 17.98 -12.77
CA PRO A 578 -9.16 16.95 -13.11
C PRO A 578 -9.63 15.60 -12.59
N GLU A 579 -9.39 14.54 -13.36
CA GLU A 579 -9.62 13.17 -12.91
C GLU A 579 -8.34 12.57 -12.32
N MET A 580 -8.52 11.70 -11.31
CA MET A 580 -7.42 10.93 -10.76
C MET A 580 -6.81 10.00 -11.84
N PRO A 581 -5.48 9.98 -12.01
CA PRO A 581 -4.83 9.11 -13.00
C PRO A 581 -5.03 7.62 -12.74
N TYR A 582 -4.95 6.79 -13.79
CA TYR A 582 -5.13 5.33 -13.70
C TYR A 582 -4.30 4.67 -12.59
N ILE A 583 -3.05 5.07 -12.40
CA ILE A 583 -2.21 4.65 -11.27
C ILE A 583 -1.93 5.85 -10.39
N VAL A 584 -2.13 5.68 -9.09
CA VAL A 584 -1.72 6.62 -8.04
C VAL A 584 -0.83 5.88 -7.04
N PHE A 585 0.06 6.59 -6.35
CA PHE A 585 0.89 5.99 -5.32
C PHE A 585 0.59 6.59 -3.96
N VAL A 586 0.38 5.73 -2.98
CA VAL A 586 -0.01 6.13 -1.63
C VAL A 586 1.09 5.75 -0.65
N CYS A 587 1.72 6.76 -0.06
CA CYS A 587 2.81 6.65 0.90
C CYS A 587 2.25 6.54 2.33
N SER A 588 1.44 5.50 2.56
CA SER A 588 0.78 5.23 3.84
C SER A 588 1.13 3.84 4.34
N ARG A 589 1.23 3.67 5.66
CA ARG A 589 1.30 2.36 6.32
C ARG A 589 -0.08 1.76 6.60
N LYS A 590 -1.08 2.63 6.78
CA LYS A 590 -2.49 2.25 6.97
C LYS A 590 -3.19 2.11 5.63
N LEU A 591 -4.21 1.25 5.59
CA LEU A 591 -5.07 1.08 4.41
C LEU A 591 -5.77 2.39 4.07
N VAL A 592 -5.59 2.86 2.83
CA VAL A 592 -6.28 4.04 2.31
C VAL A 592 -7.44 3.59 1.41
N THR A 593 -8.59 4.25 1.56
CA THR A 593 -9.80 3.89 0.81
C THR A 593 -9.81 4.53 -0.58
N SER A 594 -10.54 3.92 -1.52
CA SER A 594 -10.74 4.52 -2.84
C SER A 594 -11.46 5.89 -2.76
N ALA A 595 -12.26 6.14 -1.73
CA ALA A 595 -12.94 7.43 -1.55
C ALA A 595 -11.93 8.54 -1.22
N MET A 596 -11.00 8.27 -0.30
CA MET A 596 -9.92 9.20 0.04
C MET A 596 -9.05 9.55 -1.18
N ILE A 597 -8.75 8.56 -2.02
CA ILE A 597 -7.97 8.79 -3.25
C ILE A 597 -8.73 9.70 -4.23
N LYS A 598 -10.03 9.44 -4.45
CA LYS A 598 -10.85 10.26 -5.38
C LYS A 598 -11.03 11.69 -4.87
N GLN A 599 -11.15 11.88 -3.56
CA GLN A 599 -11.32 13.18 -2.93
C GLN A 599 -10.19 14.16 -3.25
N ALA A 600 -8.96 13.67 -3.46
CA ALA A 600 -7.80 14.50 -3.83
C ALA A 600 -8.03 15.31 -5.11
N ALA A 601 -8.79 14.77 -6.07
CA ALA A 601 -9.18 15.47 -7.29
C ALA A 601 -10.41 16.38 -7.11
N GLU A 602 -11.40 15.95 -6.32
CA GLU A 602 -12.68 16.65 -6.14
C GLU A 602 -12.55 18.02 -5.48
N VAL A 603 -11.47 18.25 -4.73
CA VAL A 603 -11.19 19.52 -4.05
C VAL A 603 -10.52 20.55 -4.97
N VAL A 604 -10.03 20.16 -6.14
CA VAL A 604 -9.39 21.08 -7.10
C VAL A 604 -10.46 21.89 -7.83
N ARG A 605 -10.34 23.22 -7.78
CA ARG A 605 -11.28 24.15 -8.41
C ARG A 605 -10.54 25.16 -9.28
N ALA A 606 -11.15 25.54 -10.40
CA ALA A 606 -10.65 26.63 -11.22
C ALA A 606 -10.62 27.94 -10.40
N PRO A 607 -9.49 28.68 -10.40
CA PRO A 607 -9.47 30.00 -9.81
C PRO A 607 -10.41 30.93 -10.59
N THR A 608 -10.97 31.93 -9.92
CA THR A 608 -11.68 32.99 -10.63
C THR A 608 -10.67 33.81 -11.42
N SER A 609 -10.90 33.96 -12.71
CA SER A 609 -10.02 34.71 -13.59
C SER A 609 -10.15 36.20 -13.32
N THR A 610 -9.00 36.87 -13.19
CA THR A 610 -8.90 38.34 -13.11
C THR A 610 -8.55 38.98 -14.44
N GLU A 611 -8.34 38.18 -15.49
CA GLU A 611 -7.98 38.68 -16.81
C GLU A 611 -9.16 39.40 -17.44
N ASN A 612 -8.89 40.50 -18.15
CA ASN A 612 -9.96 41.32 -18.76
C ASN A 612 -10.63 40.62 -19.95
N TYR A 613 -10.00 39.61 -20.52
CA TYR A 613 -10.47 38.90 -21.70
C TYR A 613 -10.31 37.39 -21.55
N VAL A 614 -11.16 36.67 -22.27
CA VAL A 614 -11.06 35.23 -22.48
C VAL A 614 -10.92 34.94 -23.97
N PHE A 615 -10.31 33.81 -24.27
CA PHE A 615 -10.25 33.25 -25.60
C PHE A 615 -11.31 32.17 -25.75
N PHE A 616 -12.01 32.18 -26.88
CA PHE A 616 -12.91 31.10 -27.30
C PHE A 616 -12.64 30.74 -28.76
N ARG A 617 -13.27 29.66 -29.22
CA ARG A 617 -12.98 29.05 -30.52
C ARG A 617 -14.06 29.40 -31.54
N VAL A 618 -13.66 29.61 -32.78
CA VAL A 618 -14.55 29.76 -33.93
C VAL A 618 -13.99 28.90 -35.06
N ALA A 619 -14.85 28.15 -35.74
CA ALA A 619 -14.45 27.44 -36.95
C ALA A 619 -14.61 28.35 -38.18
N VAL A 620 -13.61 28.39 -39.04
CA VAL A 620 -13.65 29.12 -40.32
C VAL A 620 -13.13 28.21 -41.42
N PHE A 621 -14.06 27.68 -42.20
CA PHE A 621 -13.77 26.98 -43.45
C PHE A 621 -13.64 28.04 -44.55
N ARG A 622 -12.55 27.95 -45.33
CA ARG A 622 -12.20 28.91 -46.39
C ARG A 622 -11.34 28.26 -47.47
N GLU A 623 -11.32 28.87 -48.65
CA GLU A 623 -10.29 28.57 -49.67
C GLU A 623 -8.91 29.13 -49.26
N GLU A 624 -7.83 28.36 -49.50
CA GLU A 624 -6.46 28.65 -49.01
C GLU A 624 -5.86 29.98 -49.50
N THR A 625 -6.42 30.61 -50.55
CA THR A 625 -5.81 31.78 -51.22
C THR A 625 -6.32 33.13 -50.74
N SER A 626 -7.25 33.16 -49.78
CA SER A 626 -7.98 34.37 -49.40
C SER A 626 -7.44 35.03 -48.12
N ASN A 627 -7.06 36.31 -48.21
CA ASN A 627 -6.63 37.15 -47.09
C ASN A 627 -7.83 37.62 -46.24
N TYR A 628 -8.40 36.71 -45.45
CA TYR A 628 -9.47 37.03 -44.51
C TYR A 628 -8.92 37.51 -43.15
N GLN A 629 -9.67 38.43 -42.53
CA GLN A 629 -9.52 38.85 -41.15
C GLN A 629 -10.75 38.45 -40.35
N ILE A 630 -10.59 38.22 -39.05
CA ILE A 630 -11.68 37.95 -38.11
C ILE A 630 -11.76 39.11 -37.12
N GLU A 631 -12.99 39.58 -36.88
CA GLU A 631 -13.30 40.66 -35.94
C GLU A 631 -14.31 40.16 -34.90
N VAL A 632 -14.09 40.51 -33.63
CA VAL A 632 -15.04 40.30 -32.54
C VAL A 632 -15.39 41.64 -31.91
N SER A 633 -16.67 42.02 -32.02
CA SER A 633 -17.22 43.28 -31.52
C SER A 633 -18.18 43.03 -30.36
N PRO A 634 -17.88 43.50 -29.13
CA PRO A 634 -18.83 43.47 -28.01
C PRO A 634 -20.05 44.36 -28.28
N TYR A 635 -21.24 43.95 -27.79
CA TYR A 635 -22.48 44.74 -27.97
C TYR A 635 -22.59 45.97 -27.06
N SER A 636 -21.86 45.95 -25.95
CA SER A 636 -21.79 47.01 -24.96
C SER A 636 -20.38 47.59 -24.95
N ASP A 637 -20.16 48.78 -24.36
CA ASP A 637 -18.83 49.39 -24.17
C ASP A 637 -17.91 48.61 -23.19
N VAL A 638 -18.16 47.30 -23.06
CA VAL A 638 -17.58 46.36 -22.10
C VAL A 638 -16.20 45.86 -22.54
N GLY A 639 -15.64 46.37 -23.64
CA GLY A 639 -14.24 46.13 -24.00
C GLY A 639 -13.88 46.57 -25.41
N PRO A 640 -12.58 46.51 -25.76
CA PRO A 640 -12.11 46.83 -27.10
C PRO A 640 -12.54 45.78 -28.13
N ILE A 641 -12.63 46.19 -29.40
CA ILE A 641 -12.82 45.29 -30.54
C ILE A 641 -11.54 44.47 -30.75
N PHE A 642 -11.67 43.16 -30.88
CA PHE A 642 -10.58 42.27 -31.28
C PHE A 642 -10.55 42.12 -32.80
N SER A 643 -9.37 42.21 -33.41
CA SER A 643 -9.19 41.96 -34.85
C SER A 643 -7.84 41.31 -35.13
N SER A 644 -7.83 40.28 -35.98
CA SER A 644 -6.61 39.57 -36.39
C SER A 644 -6.77 38.94 -37.78
N SER A 645 -5.66 38.74 -38.49
CA SER A 645 -5.65 37.87 -39.68
C SER A 645 -5.91 36.42 -39.27
N ILE A 646 -6.72 35.69 -40.03
CA ILE A 646 -7.11 34.33 -39.61
C ILE A 646 -5.90 33.40 -39.47
N GLU A 647 -4.88 33.52 -40.33
CA GLU A 647 -3.64 32.74 -40.25
C GLU A 647 -2.90 32.89 -38.91
N LYS A 648 -2.90 34.10 -38.33
CA LYS A 648 -2.24 34.37 -37.04
C LYS A 648 -3.05 33.87 -35.85
N ALA A 649 -4.36 33.88 -35.97
CA ALA A 649 -5.28 33.46 -34.91
C ALA A 649 -5.64 31.95 -35.00
N ALA A 650 -5.26 31.29 -36.09
CA ALA A 650 -5.52 29.87 -36.31
C ALA A 650 -4.75 28.97 -35.32
N SER A 651 -5.34 27.82 -35.02
CA SER A 651 -4.72 26.79 -34.22
C SER A 651 -3.55 26.16 -34.96
N ALA A 652 -2.51 25.82 -34.21
CA ALA A 652 -1.36 25.09 -34.72
C ALA A 652 -1.71 23.64 -35.13
N PHE A 653 -2.85 23.12 -34.69
CA PHE A 653 -3.28 21.74 -34.97
C PHE A 653 -4.37 21.63 -36.03
N ASP A 654 -5.26 22.63 -36.13
CA ASP A 654 -6.30 22.70 -37.14
C ASP A 654 -6.43 24.14 -37.65
N PRO A 655 -6.03 24.42 -38.90
CA PRO A 655 -6.06 25.78 -39.45
C PRO A 655 -7.47 26.36 -39.62
N ASN A 656 -8.52 25.52 -39.53
CA ASN A 656 -9.90 25.96 -39.53
C ASN A 656 -10.37 26.43 -38.16
N ILE A 657 -9.70 26.04 -37.06
CA ILE A 657 -10.05 26.50 -35.72
C ILE A 657 -9.27 27.77 -35.42
N VAL A 658 -9.98 28.83 -35.06
CA VAL A 658 -9.42 30.16 -34.83
C VAL A 658 -9.73 30.58 -33.39
N TYR A 659 -8.72 31.06 -32.67
CA TYR A 659 -8.89 31.59 -31.32
C TYR A 659 -9.14 33.08 -31.36
N VAL A 660 -10.25 33.51 -30.78
CA VAL A 660 -10.67 34.91 -30.75
C VAL A 660 -10.88 35.39 -29.32
N GLN A 661 -10.70 36.68 -29.08
CA GLN A 661 -10.85 37.27 -27.74
C GLN A 661 -12.23 37.92 -27.56
N ALA A 662 -12.78 37.79 -26.36
CA ALA A 662 -13.94 38.54 -25.88
C ALA A 662 -13.71 39.03 -24.44
N PRO A 663 -14.42 40.08 -23.99
CA PRO A 663 -14.43 40.46 -22.58
C PRO A 663 -14.74 39.27 -21.68
N ASN A 664 -14.07 39.19 -20.53
CA ASN A 664 -14.18 38.03 -19.65
C ASN A 664 -15.55 37.95 -18.96
N PRO A 665 -16.40 36.94 -19.26
CA PRO A 665 -17.73 36.83 -18.67
C PRO A 665 -17.71 36.57 -17.16
N GLU A 666 -16.58 36.22 -16.56
CA GLU A 666 -16.45 36.10 -15.10
C GLU A 666 -16.42 37.46 -14.39
N LEU A 667 -16.02 38.54 -15.08
CA LEU A 667 -15.99 39.89 -14.55
C LEU A 667 -17.32 40.64 -14.75
N HIS A 668 -18.26 40.06 -15.53
CA HIS A 668 -19.52 40.67 -15.90
C HIS A 668 -20.70 39.78 -15.50
N LYS A 669 -21.43 40.19 -14.43
CA LYS A 669 -22.52 39.39 -13.84
C LYS A 669 -23.66 39.03 -14.79
N GLU A 670 -23.89 39.82 -15.83
CA GLU A 670 -24.95 39.60 -16.83
C GLU A 670 -24.46 38.78 -18.05
N GLY A 671 -23.18 38.38 -18.06
CA GLY A 671 -22.52 37.80 -19.21
C GLY A 671 -22.05 38.84 -20.23
N VAL A 672 -21.50 38.33 -21.33
CA VAL A 672 -20.92 39.12 -22.42
C VAL A 672 -21.48 38.61 -23.73
N ARG A 673 -22.12 39.50 -24.48
CA ARG A 673 -22.57 39.23 -25.85
C ARG A 673 -21.60 39.86 -26.85
N VAL A 674 -21.10 39.06 -27.78
CA VAL A 674 -20.21 39.52 -28.86
C VAL A 674 -20.76 39.14 -30.23
N ARG A 675 -20.41 39.94 -31.25
CA ARG A 675 -20.63 39.62 -32.65
C ARG A 675 -19.32 39.30 -33.33
N VAL A 676 -19.23 38.12 -33.95
CA VAL A 676 -18.08 37.69 -34.74
C VAL A 676 -18.35 37.98 -36.22
N SER A 677 -17.36 38.49 -36.95
CA SER A 677 -17.48 38.82 -38.37
C SER A 677 -16.20 38.52 -39.14
N ILE A 678 -16.34 38.12 -40.40
CA ILE A 678 -15.22 37.90 -41.33
C ILE A 678 -15.10 39.11 -42.26
N LEU A 679 -13.89 39.60 -42.44
CA LEU A 679 -13.55 40.79 -43.21
C LEU A 679 -12.53 40.46 -44.31
N THR A 680 -12.60 41.18 -45.44
CA THR A 680 -11.55 41.25 -46.47
C THR A 680 -11.36 42.70 -46.86
N ASN A 681 -10.14 43.21 -46.82
CA ASN A 681 -9.85 44.64 -47.07
C ASN A 681 -10.76 45.57 -46.25
N ASN A 682 -11.01 45.24 -44.97
CA ASN A 682 -11.93 45.92 -44.05
C ASN A 682 -13.42 45.91 -44.43
N ASN A 683 -13.83 45.16 -45.46
CA ASN A 683 -15.24 44.98 -45.82
C ASN A 683 -15.76 43.63 -45.30
N ARG A 684 -16.97 43.62 -44.74
CA ARG A 684 -17.62 42.40 -44.26
C ARG A 684 -17.96 41.45 -45.41
N VAL A 685 -17.56 40.20 -45.25
CA VAL A 685 -17.80 39.12 -46.19
C VAL A 685 -19.10 38.40 -45.80
N GLN A 686 -19.93 38.08 -46.79
CA GLN A 686 -21.12 37.26 -46.60
C GLN A 686 -20.72 35.78 -46.64
N CYS A 687 -20.40 35.22 -45.49
CA CYS A 687 -20.21 33.78 -45.32
C CYS A 687 -21.47 33.12 -44.79
N GLN A 688 -21.69 31.84 -45.09
CA GLN A 688 -22.76 31.08 -44.44
C GLN A 688 -22.35 30.80 -42.99
N ILE A 689 -23.12 31.29 -42.02
CA ILE A 689 -22.84 31.15 -40.60
C ILE A 689 -23.75 30.06 -40.02
N LYS A 690 -23.14 29.08 -39.35
CA LYS A 690 -23.86 28.02 -38.64
C LYS A 690 -23.51 28.02 -37.17
N CYS A 691 -24.54 27.84 -36.34
CA CYS A 691 -24.43 27.66 -34.90
C CYS A 691 -24.69 26.18 -34.57
N THR A 692 -23.79 25.61 -33.76
CA THR A 692 -23.82 24.21 -33.32
C THR A 692 -24.39 24.15 -31.91
N GLU A 693 -25.51 23.46 -31.76
CA GLU A 693 -26.16 23.23 -30.48
C GLU A 693 -25.43 22.17 -29.65
N LYS A 694 -25.77 22.06 -28.36
CA LYS A 694 -25.16 21.09 -27.43
C LYS A 694 -25.37 19.63 -27.84
N ASP A 695 -26.41 19.33 -28.63
CA ASP A 695 -26.70 18.01 -29.19
C ASP A 695 -25.95 17.73 -30.51
N GLY A 696 -25.19 18.70 -31.01
CA GLY A 696 -24.46 18.64 -32.27
C GLY A 696 -25.28 19.03 -33.51
N SER A 697 -26.56 19.39 -33.35
CA SER A 697 -27.36 19.91 -34.45
C SER A 697 -26.87 21.29 -34.89
N MET A 698 -26.92 21.57 -36.19
CA MET A 698 -26.45 22.84 -36.75
C MET A 698 -27.63 23.58 -37.40
N HIS A 699 -27.71 24.88 -37.18
CA HIS A 699 -28.70 25.77 -37.80
C HIS A 699 -28.06 27.10 -38.23
N GLU A 700 -28.71 27.83 -39.14
CA GLU A 700 -28.22 29.14 -39.57
C GLU A 700 -28.42 30.20 -38.48
N CYS A 701 -27.45 31.08 -38.30
CA CYS A 701 -27.48 32.12 -37.26
C CYS A 701 -26.72 33.40 -37.68
N ASN A 702 -26.73 34.42 -36.81
CA ASN A 702 -26.29 35.77 -37.17
C ASN A 702 -24.85 36.13 -36.71
N GLY A 703 -24.07 35.15 -36.24
CA GLY A 703 -22.70 35.38 -35.76
C GLY A 703 -22.60 35.97 -34.35
N ASP A 704 -23.71 36.03 -33.61
CA ASP A 704 -23.74 36.48 -32.22
C ASP A 704 -23.46 35.30 -31.28
N VAL A 705 -22.66 35.54 -30.23
CA VAL A 705 -22.28 34.54 -29.22
C VAL A 705 -22.45 35.14 -27.83
N ASP A 706 -23.24 34.46 -27.00
CA ASP A 706 -23.39 34.76 -25.57
C ASP A 706 -22.41 33.92 -24.74
N LEU A 707 -21.52 34.60 -24.02
CA LEU A 707 -20.60 34.02 -23.04
C LEU A 707 -21.06 34.37 -21.63
N HIS A 708 -21.12 33.38 -20.75
CA HIS A 708 -21.57 33.60 -19.37
C HIS A 708 -20.80 32.73 -18.38
N SER A 709 -20.62 33.19 -17.13
CA SER A 709 -19.94 32.42 -16.07
C SER A 709 -20.76 31.23 -15.55
N ASP A 710 -22.09 31.34 -15.61
CA ASP A 710 -23.03 30.23 -15.50
C ASP A 710 -23.10 29.43 -16.81
N SER A 711 -22.71 28.16 -16.73
CA SER A 711 -22.72 27.19 -17.83
C SER A 711 -24.08 26.96 -18.51
N THR A 712 -25.19 27.28 -17.84
CA THR A 712 -26.54 27.13 -18.40
C THR A 712 -26.92 28.29 -19.31
N LEU A 713 -26.25 29.44 -19.18
CA LEU A 713 -26.51 30.66 -19.94
C LEU A 713 -25.48 30.91 -21.05
N SER A 714 -24.33 30.22 -21.02
CA SER A 714 -23.29 30.32 -22.05
C SER A 714 -23.62 29.46 -23.27
N GLN A 715 -23.57 30.05 -24.47
CA GLN A 715 -23.74 29.34 -25.75
C GLN A 715 -22.44 28.64 -26.15
N GLU A 716 -21.33 29.38 -26.17
CA GLU A 716 -20.00 28.79 -26.21
C GLU A 716 -19.56 28.54 -24.77
N ASP A 717 -19.54 27.27 -24.40
CA ASP A 717 -19.16 26.80 -23.07
C ASP A 717 -17.71 26.29 -23.05
N VAL A 718 -16.89 26.60 -24.06
CA VAL A 718 -15.45 26.27 -24.06
C VAL A 718 -14.63 27.53 -24.33
N PHE A 719 -14.18 28.16 -23.24
CA PHE A 719 -13.31 29.33 -23.25
C PHE A 719 -12.28 29.27 -22.14
N THR A 720 -11.24 30.10 -22.22
CA THR A 720 -10.17 30.14 -21.23
C THR A 720 -9.54 31.52 -21.16
N SER A 721 -9.07 31.91 -19.98
CA SER A 721 -8.21 33.09 -19.82
C SER A 721 -6.72 32.75 -19.88
N ASP A 722 -6.37 31.45 -19.83
CA ASP A 722 -4.99 30.97 -19.87
C ASP A 722 -4.53 30.71 -21.31
N PRO A 723 -3.59 31.50 -21.85
CA PRO A 723 -3.06 31.30 -23.20
C PRO A 723 -2.35 29.95 -23.39
N HIS A 724 -1.82 29.33 -22.33
CA HIS A 724 -1.12 28.04 -22.41
C HIS A 724 -2.07 26.88 -22.72
N SER A 725 -3.35 27.02 -22.36
CA SER A 725 -4.39 26.02 -22.63
C SER A 725 -4.97 26.08 -24.04
N LEU A 726 -4.76 27.17 -24.79
CA LEU A 726 -5.36 27.36 -26.13
C LEU A 726 -5.14 26.18 -27.08
N PRO A 727 -3.93 25.62 -27.22
CA PRO A 727 -3.67 24.55 -28.19
C PRO A 727 -4.49 23.28 -27.91
N VAL A 728 -4.97 23.09 -26.68
CA VAL A 728 -5.76 21.92 -26.25
C VAL A 728 -7.19 22.26 -25.86
N LEU A 729 -7.61 23.50 -26.04
CA LEU A 729 -8.94 23.97 -25.70
C LEU A 729 -10.01 23.21 -26.52
N GLY A 730 -10.97 22.59 -25.83
CA GLY A 730 -12.01 21.75 -26.44
C GLY A 730 -11.70 20.28 -26.59
N TRP A 731 -10.49 19.84 -26.21
CA TRP A 731 -10.17 18.42 -26.17
C TRP A 731 -10.61 17.78 -24.85
N ASN A 732 -11.20 16.60 -24.94
CA ASN A 732 -11.39 15.71 -23.79
C ASN A 732 -10.20 14.74 -23.73
N MET A 733 -9.23 15.05 -22.86
CA MET A 733 -7.95 14.34 -22.76
C MET A 733 -7.94 13.31 -21.63
N LYS A 734 -8.93 12.40 -21.63
CA LYS A 734 -9.10 11.36 -20.61
C LYS A 734 -8.85 9.97 -21.17
N GLY A 735 -8.23 9.10 -20.36
CA GLY A 735 -7.91 7.73 -20.75
C GLY A 735 -6.93 7.64 -21.93
N HIS A 736 -7.02 6.55 -22.70
CA HIS A 736 -6.11 6.27 -23.81
C HIS A 736 -6.22 7.31 -24.96
N PRO A 737 -5.12 7.68 -25.64
CA PRO A 737 -5.15 8.72 -26.69
C PRO A 737 -6.08 8.48 -27.87
N SER A 738 -6.40 7.21 -28.18
CA SER A 738 -7.39 6.89 -29.22
C SER A 738 -8.82 7.31 -28.87
N PHE A 739 -9.09 7.67 -27.62
CA PHE A 739 -10.40 8.11 -27.15
C PHE A 739 -10.52 9.62 -27.04
N TRP A 740 -9.46 10.37 -27.34
CA TRP A 740 -9.52 11.83 -27.30
C TRP A 740 -10.53 12.34 -28.32
N ARG A 741 -11.41 13.22 -27.86
CA ARG A 741 -12.45 13.85 -28.68
C ARG A 741 -12.28 15.35 -28.61
N HIS A 742 -12.50 16.03 -29.72
CA HIS A 742 -12.52 17.49 -29.80
C HIS A 742 -13.96 17.95 -29.99
N LYS A 743 -14.46 18.81 -29.10
CA LYS A 743 -15.80 19.40 -29.23
C LYS A 743 -15.77 20.50 -30.28
N MET A 744 -16.71 20.45 -31.23
CA MET A 744 -16.85 21.50 -32.24
C MET A 744 -17.14 22.85 -31.58
N PRO A 745 -16.58 23.96 -32.09
CA PRO A 745 -16.96 25.29 -31.64
C PRO A 745 -18.45 25.57 -31.89
N PHE A 746 -19.04 26.44 -31.06
CA PHE A 746 -20.42 26.88 -31.25
C PHE A 746 -20.61 27.51 -32.63
N LEU A 747 -19.68 28.38 -33.05
CA LEU A 747 -19.81 29.15 -34.29
C LEU A 747 -18.89 28.62 -35.40
N SER A 748 -19.46 28.40 -36.59
CA SER A 748 -18.71 28.04 -37.80
C SER A 748 -19.08 28.92 -38.99
N PHE A 749 -18.07 29.44 -39.67
CA PHE A 749 -18.18 30.20 -40.91
C PHE A 749 -17.77 29.34 -42.10
N HIS A 750 -18.59 29.34 -43.14
CA HIS A 750 -18.27 28.77 -44.44
C HIS A 750 -18.13 29.91 -45.45
N CYS A 751 -16.87 30.31 -45.59
CA CYS A 751 -16.34 31.19 -46.62
C CYS A 751 -15.44 30.31 -47.54
#